data_AF-A0A818K4G4-F1
#
_entry.id   AF-A0A818K4G4-F1
#
_cell.length_a   1.000
_cell.length_b   1.000
_cell.length_c   1.000
_cell.angle_alpha   90.00
_cell.angle_beta   90.00
_cell.angle_gamma   90.00
#
_symmetry.space_group_name_H-M   'P 1'
#
loop_
_entity.id
_entity.type
_entity.pdbx_description
1 polymer ?
#
loop_
_entity_poly.entity_id
_entity_poly.type
_entity_poly.pdbx_seq_one_letter_code
_entity_poly.pdbx_strand_id
1 'polypeptide(L)'
;MALCLANSLIACQDFVPYDQLVRYKWWYRHGYMSSTGQCFDIGAATQQSIEEFEKRQRKFAHDHGIPFDQLDFLSNRDLLQAFDVKCSKDDVAGNGALMRLAPVPLFFYHNPELAIEYSGISGRITHGDDKAYDACCYYGALIIAALNGANKNELTSKTFYDKHRHWFGDRILHPEIMAIAHGSYKKPGGYQDGIRGKGYIVNALEAALWAFWSDEDSFEKGALNAVNLGDDTDTTAAIYGQLAGAYYGYKKLPVKWLECIYAKDFIQCKKMVLRTLSAVDYVLLILLLLSSAVIGAIFGFFKSKKSSAKEFMIADGGMGVFPTALSIMVSFLSAITLLGTPSEIYMYGTMYCYQAVSWAIASTVTALVFMPKFREMNFTSAYEYLEKRFDRSVRMCASFAFSFGMGGMKAVIWTDVLQAIVILVGLLATIIQGIIAVGGIELTFSKASKGGRIQFDSGSFDPRVRHTIWSLLIGGSLNSLSMYSFNQTQIQRYMCVRTTHGAKQALFINAAGTALIILSSSLIGIILYAFYVDCDPYTAKYVSDIDQIFPYFVMDVLSSKKGLPGIFLACVFSGSLSTISSGLNSLAAVVIEDVYKGLMGRTLSDERQGLISKIFSIVLGAVVMLLTYVVSYLGSILNAALSLSGVLSGPITGVFFLGFFFPQVNRRGGLVGFLASLFVQCWIFLGAQLTKKQMKSARLPLSVANCPTPVNITISLTTSIKANPLLGFYSISYMWYTPIGVTTVIIVGVIVSYLTRPLKSNEIDPKLIIRISNVNCCCLPKCIHDWIRYGVKEDVNLEKKNNNDIKSLTSEENNIFHSNNSAQTLNTATKDLIPLNVVIENKMDNSYDNPVITMKD
;
A
#
# COMPACT_ATOMS: atom_id res chain seq x y z
N MET A 1 -39.88 0.12 -2.94
CA MET A 1 -39.56 1.00 -4.08
C MET A 1 -38.33 1.91 -3.90
N ALA A 2 -38.15 2.63 -2.79
CA ALA A 2 -36.94 3.47 -2.61
C ALA A 2 -35.62 2.68 -2.74
N LEU A 3 -35.58 1.46 -2.19
CA LEU A 3 -34.44 0.54 -2.37
C LEU A 3 -34.22 0.15 -3.84
N CYS A 4 -35.29 -0.05 -4.61
CA CYS A 4 -35.22 -0.33 -6.05
C CYS A 4 -34.57 0.83 -6.81
N LEU A 5 -34.95 2.07 -6.49
CA LEU A 5 -34.37 3.28 -7.06
C LEU A 5 -32.90 3.44 -6.67
N ALA A 6 -32.57 3.27 -5.39
CA ALA A 6 -31.19 3.27 -4.93
C ALA A 6 -30.35 2.17 -5.59
N ASN A 7 -30.96 1.01 -5.87
CA ASN A 7 -30.30 -0.06 -6.58
C ASN A 7 -30.04 0.27 -8.04
N SER A 8 -31.00 0.88 -8.72
CA SER A 8 -30.85 1.32 -10.10
C SER A 8 -29.68 2.30 -10.26
N LEU A 9 -29.66 3.36 -9.43
CA LEU A 9 -28.61 4.36 -9.41
C LEU A 9 -27.22 3.75 -9.19
N ILE A 10 -27.10 2.82 -8.23
CA ILE A 10 -25.83 2.20 -7.89
C ILE A 10 -25.37 1.19 -8.94
N ALA A 11 -26.29 0.38 -9.48
CA ALA A 11 -25.96 -0.63 -10.48
C ALA A 11 -25.58 0.01 -11.82
N CYS A 12 -26.25 1.10 -12.20
CA CYS A 12 -25.97 1.83 -13.43
C CYS A 12 -24.82 2.83 -13.29
N GLN A 13 -24.44 3.18 -12.05
CA GLN A 13 -23.53 4.30 -11.73
C GLN A 13 -23.97 5.65 -12.31
N ASP A 14 -25.25 5.77 -12.63
CA ASP A 14 -25.89 6.95 -13.21
C ASP A 14 -27.41 6.84 -13.05
N PHE A 15 -28.14 7.89 -13.39
CA PHE A 15 -29.60 7.88 -13.43
C PHE A 15 -30.09 7.37 -14.79
N VAL A 16 -30.56 6.12 -14.82
CA VAL A 16 -31.15 5.50 -16.00
C VAL A 16 -32.64 5.26 -15.75
N PRO A 17 -33.55 6.13 -16.27
CA PRO A 17 -34.99 6.02 -16.02
C PRO A 17 -35.60 4.67 -16.43
N TYR A 18 -35.04 4.07 -17.49
CA TYR A 18 -35.43 2.74 -17.95
C TYR A 18 -35.17 1.66 -16.88
N ASP A 19 -33.95 1.62 -16.32
CA ASP A 19 -33.61 0.63 -15.28
C ASP A 19 -34.42 0.89 -14.00
N GLN A 20 -34.72 2.15 -13.66
CA GLN A 20 -35.64 2.46 -12.55
C GLN A 20 -37.00 1.77 -12.73
N LEU A 21 -37.60 1.84 -13.92
CA LEU A 21 -38.87 1.16 -14.24
C LEU A 21 -38.71 -0.36 -14.25
N VAL A 22 -37.57 -0.90 -14.69
CA VAL A 22 -37.25 -2.34 -14.58
C VAL A 22 -37.23 -2.78 -13.12
N ARG A 23 -36.55 -2.06 -12.21
CA ARG A 23 -36.53 -2.43 -10.79
C ARG A 23 -37.90 -2.30 -10.14
N TYR A 24 -38.70 -1.34 -10.56
CA TYR A 24 -40.09 -1.20 -10.11
C TYR A 24 -40.97 -2.34 -10.61
N LYS A 25 -40.78 -2.76 -11.86
CA LYS A 25 -41.41 -3.97 -12.40
C LYS A 25 -41.06 -5.21 -11.59
N TRP A 26 -39.78 -5.40 -11.24
CA TRP A 26 -39.38 -6.53 -10.40
C TRP A 26 -39.98 -6.49 -9.00
N TRP A 27 -40.10 -5.29 -8.41
CA TRP A 27 -40.80 -5.13 -7.14
C TRP A 27 -42.29 -5.52 -7.28
N TYR A 28 -42.95 -5.04 -8.34
CA TYR A 28 -44.36 -5.32 -8.63
C TYR A 28 -44.63 -6.81 -8.90
N ARG A 29 -43.80 -7.46 -9.73
CA ARG A 29 -44.00 -8.86 -10.17
C ARG A 29 -43.44 -9.90 -9.20
N HIS A 30 -42.34 -9.59 -8.52
CA HIS A 30 -41.54 -10.57 -7.78
C HIS A 30 -41.24 -10.17 -6.34
N GLY A 31 -41.75 -9.03 -5.86
CA GLY A 31 -41.45 -8.54 -4.51
C GLY A 31 -39.98 -8.15 -4.31
N TYR A 32 -39.23 -7.87 -5.38
CA TYR A 32 -37.82 -7.51 -5.34
C TYR A 32 -37.58 -6.28 -4.44
N MET A 33 -36.78 -6.44 -3.37
CA MET A 33 -36.53 -5.42 -2.34
C MET A 33 -37.79 -4.96 -1.57
N SER A 34 -38.80 -5.83 -1.50
CA SER A 34 -39.98 -5.63 -0.66
C SER A 34 -39.75 -6.18 0.73
N SER A 35 -40.17 -5.44 1.76
CA SER A 35 -40.07 -5.88 3.16
C SER A 35 -40.89 -7.12 3.48
N THR A 36 -41.92 -7.42 2.69
CA THR A 36 -42.78 -8.60 2.85
C THR A 36 -42.39 -9.76 1.92
N GLY A 37 -41.39 -9.57 1.05
CA GLY A 37 -41.06 -10.53 -0.01
C GLY A 37 -42.05 -10.57 -1.18
N GLN A 38 -43.12 -9.76 -1.15
CA GLN A 38 -44.12 -9.62 -2.22
C GLN A 38 -44.47 -8.15 -2.44
N CYS A 39 -45.07 -7.80 -3.58
CA CYS A 39 -45.59 -6.45 -3.79
C CYS A 39 -46.76 -6.19 -2.81
N PHE A 40 -46.76 -5.03 -2.15
CA PHE A 40 -47.87 -4.59 -1.30
C PHE A 40 -48.07 -3.08 -1.46
N ASP A 41 -49.31 -2.64 -1.29
CA ASP A 41 -49.69 -1.22 -1.26
C ASP A 41 -49.17 -0.37 -2.44
N ILE A 42 -49.32 -0.89 -3.66
CA ILE A 42 -48.94 -0.17 -4.87
C ILE A 42 -50.06 0.80 -5.28
N GLY A 43 -49.72 2.09 -5.35
CA GLY A 43 -50.65 3.11 -5.86
C GLY A 43 -51.01 2.91 -7.33
N ALA A 44 -52.27 3.18 -7.69
CA ALA A 44 -52.82 2.96 -9.03
C ALA A 44 -52.01 3.65 -10.15
N ALA A 45 -51.53 4.87 -9.92
CA ALA A 45 -50.68 5.61 -10.86
C ALA A 45 -49.37 4.88 -11.18
N THR A 46 -48.71 4.35 -10.13
CA THR A 46 -47.45 3.63 -10.27
C THR A 46 -47.67 2.27 -10.94
N GLN A 47 -48.72 1.55 -10.55
CA GLN A 47 -49.10 0.28 -11.19
C GLN A 47 -49.35 0.47 -12.70
N GLN A 48 -50.21 1.42 -13.08
CA GLN A 48 -50.54 1.68 -14.48
C GLN A 48 -49.31 2.05 -15.32
N SER A 49 -48.39 2.85 -14.74
CA SER A 49 -47.15 3.23 -15.43
C SER A 49 -46.23 2.03 -15.66
N ILE A 50 -46.15 1.08 -14.71
CA ILE A 50 -45.37 -0.15 -14.87
C ILE A 50 -46.01 -1.09 -15.91
N GLU A 51 -47.34 -1.22 -15.91
CA GLU A 51 -48.06 -2.03 -16.89
C GLU A 51 -47.90 -1.48 -18.31
N GLU A 52 -47.96 -0.15 -18.47
CA GLU A 52 -47.68 0.51 -19.75
C GLU A 52 -46.22 0.35 -20.17
N PHE A 53 -45.27 0.46 -19.23
CA PHE A 53 -43.85 0.17 -19.48
C PHE A 53 -43.64 -1.25 -20.00
N GLU A 54 -44.24 -2.26 -19.36
CA GLU A 54 -44.17 -3.66 -19.80
C GLU A 54 -44.75 -3.86 -21.21
N LYS A 55 -45.89 -3.22 -21.50
CA LYS A 55 -46.50 -3.25 -22.83
C LYS A 55 -45.58 -2.65 -23.89
N ARG A 56 -44.94 -1.52 -23.58
CA ARG A 56 -43.96 -0.88 -24.46
C ARG A 56 -42.70 -1.73 -24.62
N GLN A 57 -42.19 -2.37 -23.57
CA GLN A 57 -41.08 -3.33 -23.66
C GLN A 57 -41.41 -4.47 -24.62
N ARG A 58 -42.60 -5.07 -24.54
CA ARG A 58 -43.00 -6.16 -25.47
C ARG A 58 -43.01 -5.70 -26.92
N LYS A 59 -43.54 -4.51 -27.19
CA LYS A 59 -43.53 -3.93 -28.53
C LYS A 59 -42.11 -3.62 -29.00
N PHE A 60 -41.29 -3.01 -28.14
CA PHE A 60 -39.90 -2.66 -28.46
C PHE A 60 -39.04 -3.89 -28.75
N ALA A 61 -39.22 -4.97 -27.99
CA ALA A 61 -38.58 -6.28 -28.24
C ALA A 61 -38.91 -6.81 -29.65
N HIS A 62 -40.19 -6.77 -30.03
CA HIS A 62 -40.64 -7.20 -31.35
C HIS A 62 -40.04 -6.31 -32.46
N ASP A 63 -40.12 -4.99 -32.31
CA ASP A 63 -39.70 -4.03 -33.34
C ASP A 63 -38.18 -4.04 -33.59
N HIS A 64 -37.38 -4.40 -32.58
CA HIS A 64 -35.91 -4.42 -32.66
C HIS A 64 -35.32 -5.85 -32.72
N GLY A 65 -36.15 -6.90 -32.74
CA GLY A 65 -35.68 -8.29 -32.78
C GLY A 65 -34.90 -8.73 -31.53
N ILE A 66 -35.21 -8.16 -30.36
CA ILE A 66 -34.52 -8.45 -29.09
C ILE A 66 -35.36 -9.43 -28.26
N PRO A 67 -34.80 -10.51 -27.72
CA PRO A 67 -35.51 -11.39 -26.79
C PRO A 67 -36.04 -10.62 -25.57
N PHE A 68 -37.32 -10.84 -25.21
CA PHE A 68 -37.98 -10.07 -24.16
C PHE A 68 -37.33 -10.22 -22.77
N ASP A 69 -36.78 -11.40 -22.48
CA ASP A 69 -36.03 -11.69 -21.25
C ASP A 69 -34.71 -10.93 -21.13
N GLN A 70 -34.16 -10.43 -22.24
CA GLN A 70 -32.94 -9.62 -22.26
C GLN A 70 -33.20 -8.11 -22.07
N LEU A 71 -34.44 -7.64 -22.27
CA LEU A 71 -34.75 -6.22 -22.20
C LEU A 71 -34.58 -5.61 -20.81
N ASP A 72 -34.66 -6.39 -19.75
CA ASP A 72 -34.43 -5.91 -18.39
C ASP A 72 -32.96 -5.64 -18.08
N PHE A 73 -32.06 -6.13 -18.93
CA PHE A 73 -30.62 -5.98 -18.80
C PHE A 73 -30.03 -5.14 -19.93
N LEU A 74 -30.87 -4.35 -20.60
CA LEU A 74 -30.47 -3.51 -21.72
C LEU A 74 -29.47 -2.44 -21.26
N SER A 75 -28.27 -2.47 -21.85
CA SER A 75 -27.17 -1.54 -21.54
C SER A 75 -26.72 -0.70 -22.76
N ASN A 76 -27.25 -0.99 -23.95
CA ASN A 76 -26.93 -0.23 -25.16
C ASN A 76 -27.56 1.16 -25.09
N ARG A 77 -26.73 2.21 -25.19
CA ARG A 77 -27.13 3.61 -25.03
C ARG A 77 -28.14 4.08 -26.09
N ASP A 78 -27.96 3.67 -27.35
CA ASP A 78 -28.82 4.09 -28.45
C ASP A 78 -30.22 3.50 -28.29
N LEU A 79 -30.30 2.23 -27.88
CA LEU A 79 -31.56 1.55 -27.61
C LEU A 79 -32.26 2.09 -26.36
N LEU A 80 -31.49 2.44 -25.32
CA LEU A 80 -32.04 3.10 -24.12
C LEU A 80 -32.61 4.48 -24.43
N GLN A 81 -31.97 5.25 -25.32
CA GLN A 81 -32.47 6.55 -25.76
C GLN A 81 -33.69 6.45 -26.67
N ALA A 82 -33.78 5.38 -27.48
CA ALA A 82 -34.92 5.13 -28.35
C ALA A 82 -36.20 4.72 -27.59
N PHE A 83 -36.07 4.23 -26.35
CA PHE A 83 -37.21 3.78 -25.56
C PHE A 83 -37.90 4.95 -24.83
N ASP A 84 -39.19 5.17 -25.10
CA ASP A 84 -39.97 6.18 -24.37
C ASP A 84 -40.38 5.70 -22.97
N VAL A 85 -39.65 6.20 -21.97
CA VAL A 85 -39.84 5.92 -20.54
C VAL A 85 -41.00 6.71 -19.91
N LYS A 86 -41.66 7.65 -20.61
CA LYS A 86 -42.81 8.40 -20.09
C LYS A 86 -44.08 7.55 -20.15
N CYS A 87 -44.20 6.61 -19.21
CA CYS A 87 -45.28 5.63 -19.18
C CYS A 87 -46.51 6.07 -18.36
N SER A 88 -46.41 7.18 -17.62
CA SER A 88 -47.53 7.76 -16.87
C SER A 88 -48.46 8.56 -17.79
N LYS A 89 -49.74 8.64 -17.43
CA LYS A 89 -50.68 9.56 -18.08
C LYS A 89 -50.40 10.99 -17.65
N ASP A 90 -50.70 11.93 -18.54
CA ASP A 90 -50.72 13.36 -18.21
C ASP A 90 -51.72 13.62 -17.05
N ASP A 91 -51.46 14.65 -16.25
CA ASP A 91 -52.29 15.07 -15.10
C ASP A 91 -52.38 14.11 -13.90
N VAL A 92 -51.55 13.06 -13.86
CA VAL A 92 -51.48 12.15 -12.71
C VAL A 92 -50.56 12.73 -11.61
N ALA A 93 -51.18 13.24 -10.53
CA ALA A 93 -50.51 13.95 -9.43
C ALA A 93 -50.59 13.21 -8.07
N GLY A 94 -50.46 11.88 -8.08
CA GLY A 94 -50.35 11.06 -6.85
C GLY A 94 -49.07 11.34 -6.06
N ASN A 95 -49.12 11.22 -4.73
CA ASN A 95 -48.01 11.52 -3.82
C ASN A 95 -46.86 10.48 -3.84
N GLY A 96 -47.06 9.33 -4.47
CA GLY A 96 -46.11 8.22 -4.38
C GLY A 96 -44.74 8.50 -4.99
N ALA A 97 -44.61 9.49 -5.88
CA ALA A 97 -43.31 9.95 -6.35
C ALA A 97 -42.42 10.48 -5.21
N LEU A 98 -42.99 11.23 -4.26
CA LEU A 98 -42.25 11.83 -3.14
C LEU A 98 -41.84 10.80 -2.08
N MET A 99 -42.65 9.76 -1.83
CA MET A 99 -42.41 8.78 -0.76
C MET A 99 -41.06 8.04 -0.89
N ARG A 100 -40.47 8.04 -2.09
CA ARG A 100 -39.32 7.22 -2.47
C ARG A 100 -38.16 8.00 -3.08
N LEU A 101 -38.20 9.34 -3.03
CA LEU A 101 -37.35 10.22 -3.81
C LEU A 101 -35.87 10.22 -3.38
N ALA A 102 -35.61 10.16 -2.08
CA ALA A 102 -34.32 10.42 -1.43
C ALA A 102 -33.08 9.77 -2.08
N PRO A 103 -33.11 8.55 -2.64
CA PRO A 103 -31.95 7.97 -3.29
C PRO A 103 -31.33 8.85 -4.39
N VAL A 104 -32.14 9.60 -5.15
CA VAL A 104 -31.65 10.48 -6.22
C VAL A 104 -30.83 11.65 -5.66
N PRO A 105 -31.36 12.53 -4.79
CA PRO A 105 -30.56 13.61 -4.21
C PRO A 105 -29.40 13.12 -3.35
N LEU A 106 -29.49 11.93 -2.74
CA LEU A 106 -28.36 11.30 -2.04
C LEU A 106 -27.23 10.89 -2.99
N PHE A 107 -27.55 10.35 -4.17
CA PHE A 107 -26.57 9.89 -5.14
C PHE A 107 -25.86 11.06 -5.84
N PHE A 108 -26.62 12.09 -6.22
CA PHE A 108 -26.12 13.26 -6.93
C PHE A 108 -25.82 14.45 -6.02
N TYR A 109 -25.61 14.25 -4.71
CA TYR A 109 -25.49 15.35 -3.74
C TYR A 109 -24.41 16.38 -4.08
N HIS A 110 -23.33 15.96 -4.76
CA HIS A 110 -22.25 16.84 -5.22
C HIS A 110 -22.62 17.74 -6.42
N ASN A 111 -23.70 17.44 -7.13
CA ASN A 111 -24.20 18.21 -8.26
C ASN A 111 -25.69 18.53 -8.07
N PRO A 112 -26.02 19.65 -7.38
CA PRO A 112 -27.39 20.02 -7.05
C PRO A 112 -28.32 20.13 -8.26
N GLU A 113 -27.84 20.66 -9.38
CA GLU A 113 -28.62 20.84 -10.62
C GLU A 113 -29.10 19.49 -11.16
N LEU A 114 -28.18 18.53 -11.35
CA LEU A 114 -28.53 17.18 -11.80
C LEU A 114 -29.43 16.46 -10.79
N ALA A 115 -29.13 16.60 -9.50
CA ALA A 115 -29.91 15.96 -8.46
C ALA A 115 -31.37 16.43 -8.44
N ILE A 116 -31.62 17.72 -8.69
CA ILE A 116 -32.95 18.32 -8.75
C ILE A 116 -33.67 17.93 -10.03
N GLU A 117 -32.98 17.99 -11.18
CA GLU A 117 -33.53 17.55 -12.47
C GLU A 117 -33.94 16.07 -12.42
N TYR A 118 -33.04 15.19 -11.99
CA TYR A 118 -33.29 13.76 -11.90
C TYR A 118 -34.33 13.41 -10.82
N SER A 119 -34.46 14.23 -9.78
CA SER A 119 -35.57 14.10 -8.81
C SER A 119 -36.92 14.31 -9.51
N GLY A 120 -37.03 15.34 -10.35
CA GLY A 120 -38.22 15.60 -11.17
C GLY A 120 -38.51 14.48 -12.16
N ILE A 121 -37.49 14.04 -12.92
CA ILE A 121 -37.65 12.96 -13.92
C ILE A 121 -38.06 11.65 -13.27
N SER A 122 -37.45 11.28 -12.13
CA SER A 122 -37.77 10.08 -11.36
C SER A 122 -39.24 10.04 -10.91
N GLY A 123 -39.81 11.18 -10.55
CA GLY A 123 -41.25 11.31 -10.29
C GLY A 123 -42.08 11.15 -11.56
N ARG A 124 -41.71 11.89 -12.61
CA ARG A 124 -42.48 12.03 -13.86
C ARG A 124 -42.76 10.73 -14.59
N ILE A 125 -41.80 9.80 -14.58
CA ILE A 125 -41.97 8.51 -15.27
C ILE A 125 -43.10 7.64 -14.68
N THR A 126 -43.62 7.99 -13.51
CA THR A 126 -44.77 7.32 -12.86
C THR A 126 -45.96 8.24 -12.57
N HIS A 127 -45.74 9.56 -12.54
CA HIS A 127 -46.75 10.58 -12.23
C HIS A 127 -46.57 11.74 -13.21
N GLY A 128 -47.33 11.76 -14.30
CA GLY A 128 -47.08 12.63 -15.46
C GLY A 128 -47.37 14.13 -15.26
N ASP A 129 -48.01 14.53 -14.16
CA ASP A 129 -48.37 15.92 -13.87
C ASP A 129 -47.14 16.79 -13.54
N ASP A 130 -47.12 18.05 -14.02
CA ASP A 130 -46.05 19.00 -13.71
C ASP A 130 -45.95 19.30 -12.21
N LYS A 131 -47.05 19.24 -11.45
CA LYS A 131 -47.03 19.33 -9.98
C LYS A 131 -46.18 18.24 -9.37
N ALA A 132 -46.20 17.03 -9.91
CA ALA A 132 -45.40 15.93 -9.40
C ALA A 132 -43.91 16.11 -9.69
N TYR A 133 -43.58 16.56 -10.90
CA TYR A 133 -42.21 16.91 -11.26
C TYR A 133 -41.66 18.02 -10.35
N ASP A 134 -42.39 19.14 -10.24
CA ASP A 134 -41.95 20.32 -9.51
C ASP A 134 -41.88 20.07 -8.00
N ALA A 135 -42.82 19.29 -7.44
CA ALA A 135 -42.76 18.83 -6.06
C ALA A 135 -41.49 18.02 -5.78
N CYS A 136 -41.15 17.08 -6.66
CA CYS A 136 -39.94 16.27 -6.51
C CYS A 136 -38.67 17.12 -6.67
N CYS A 137 -38.62 18.07 -7.61
CA CYS A 137 -37.52 19.01 -7.73
C CYS A 137 -37.32 19.83 -6.45
N TYR A 138 -38.39 20.46 -5.95
CA TYR A 138 -38.34 21.27 -4.74
C TYR A 138 -37.92 20.44 -3.51
N TYR A 139 -38.50 19.24 -3.37
CA TYR A 139 -38.19 18.35 -2.27
C TYR A 139 -36.76 17.80 -2.33
N GLY A 140 -36.26 17.48 -3.53
CA GLY A 140 -34.86 17.15 -3.76
C GLY A 140 -33.91 18.26 -3.36
N ALA A 141 -34.24 19.52 -3.68
CA ALA A 141 -33.46 20.70 -3.27
C ALA A 141 -33.37 20.83 -1.74
N LEU A 142 -34.46 20.59 -1.02
CA LEU A 142 -34.47 20.60 0.45
C LEU A 142 -33.56 19.51 1.04
N ILE A 143 -33.61 18.29 0.49
CA ILE A 143 -32.74 17.18 0.93
C ILE A 143 -31.26 17.54 0.70
N ILE A 144 -30.90 18.07 -0.46
CA ILE A 144 -29.51 18.45 -0.77
C ILE A 144 -29.02 19.57 0.14
N ALA A 145 -29.85 20.60 0.36
CA ALA A 145 -29.51 21.68 1.28
C ALA A 145 -29.29 21.14 2.71
N ALA A 146 -30.13 20.21 3.17
CA ALA A 146 -29.96 19.55 4.47
C ALA A 146 -28.65 18.75 4.53
N LEU A 147 -28.31 17.99 3.48
CA LEU A 147 -27.04 17.25 3.38
C LEU A 147 -25.81 18.17 3.38
N ASN A 148 -25.95 19.38 2.82
CA ASN A 148 -24.93 20.43 2.84
C ASN A 148 -24.89 21.23 4.15
N GLY A 149 -25.69 20.85 5.15
CA GLY A 149 -25.65 21.43 6.50
C GLY A 149 -26.51 22.67 6.69
N ALA A 150 -27.45 22.95 5.79
CA ALA A 150 -28.41 24.04 5.98
C ALA A 150 -29.22 23.81 7.27
N ASN A 151 -29.40 24.87 8.05
CA ASN A 151 -30.16 24.79 9.29
C ASN A 151 -31.68 24.78 9.01
N LYS A 152 -32.50 24.38 10.00
CA LYS A 152 -33.96 24.29 9.83
C LYS A 152 -34.62 25.63 9.44
N ASN A 153 -34.09 26.76 9.92
CA ASN A 153 -34.62 28.08 9.57
C ASN A 153 -34.37 28.43 8.10
N GLU A 154 -33.22 28.03 7.56
CA GLU A 154 -32.91 28.17 6.14
C GLU A 154 -33.80 27.27 5.28
N LEU A 155 -33.91 25.98 5.63
CA LEU A 155 -34.72 25.00 4.91
C LEU A 155 -36.21 25.36 4.90
N THR A 156 -36.70 26.00 5.96
CA THR A 156 -38.10 26.42 6.06
C THR A 156 -38.31 27.89 5.73
N SER A 157 -37.31 28.60 5.20
CA SER A 157 -37.43 30.00 4.83
C SER A 157 -38.37 30.19 3.64
N LYS A 158 -39.19 31.25 3.66
CA LYS A 158 -40.01 31.64 2.51
C LYS A 158 -39.18 32.00 1.28
N THR A 159 -37.91 32.33 1.47
CA THR A 159 -36.95 32.68 0.40
C THR A 159 -36.02 31.53 0.02
N PHE A 160 -36.26 30.31 0.51
CA PHE A 160 -35.39 29.16 0.23
C PHE A 160 -35.28 28.90 -1.28
N TYR A 161 -36.42 28.88 -1.98
CA TYR A 161 -36.45 28.68 -3.43
C TYR A 161 -35.72 29.79 -4.18
N ASP A 162 -35.97 31.07 -3.85
CA ASP A 162 -35.36 32.21 -4.53
C ASP A 162 -33.82 32.19 -4.39
N LYS A 163 -33.31 31.86 -3.20
CA LYS A 163 -31.86 31.74 -2.95
C LYS A 163 -31.22 30.61 -3.77
N HIS A 164 -31.96 29.54 -4.03
CA HIS A 164 -31.49 28.36 -4.76
C HIS A 164 -32.02 28.30 -6.19
N ARG A 165 -32.54 29.42 -6.73
CA ARG A 165 -33.18 29.48 -8.06
C ARG A 165 -32.28 28.96 -9.17
N HIS A 166 -30.97 29.16 -9.04
CA HIS A 166 -29.95 28.68 -9.98
C HIS A 166 -29.91 27.15 -10.10
N TRP A 167 -30.30 26.40 -9.07
CA TRP A 167 -30.36 24.93 -9.12
C TRP A 167 -31.51 24.38 -10.00
N PHE A 168 -32.50 25.21 -10.34
CA PHE A 168 -33.68 24.82 -11.08
C PHE A 168 -33.59 25.16 -12.59
N GLY A 169 -32.44 25.66 -13.06
CA GLY A 169 -32.25 26.09 -14.45
C GLY A 169 -33.26 27.17 -14.83
N ASP A 170 -33.90 27.05 -16.00
CA ASP A 170 -34.92 28.02 -16.45
C ASP A 170 -36.33 27.73 -15.91
N ARG A 171 -36.55 26.57 -15.28
CA ARG A 171 -37.89 26.11 -14.88
C ARG A 171 -38.43 26.89 -13.67
N ILE A 172 -39.72 27.25 -13.72
CA ILE A 172 -40.45 27.88 -12.62
C ILE A 172 -41.39 26.85 -12.01
N LEU A 173 -41.43 26.77 -10.67
CA LEU A 173 -42.31 25.84 -9.96
C LEU A 173 -43.80 26.16 -10.22
N HIS A 174 -44.60 25.11 -10.33
CA HIS A 174 -46.06 25.19 -10.40
C HIS A 174 -46.62 26.02 -9.22
N PRO A 175 -47.65 26.86 -9.43
CA PRO A 175 -48.16 27.80 -8.41
C PRO A 175 -48.47 27.17 -7.05
N GLU A 176 -49.05 25.97 -7.03
CA GLU A 176 -49.33 25.23 -5.78
C GLU A 176 -48.06 24.81 -5.03
N ILE A 177 -47.01 24.39 -5.74
CA ILE A 177 -45.71 24.05 -5.13
C ILE A 177 -44.99 25.32 -4.67
N MET A 178 -45.13 26.40 -5.43
CA MET A 178 -44.61 27.72 -5.04
C MET A 178 -45.27 28.24 -3.76
N ALA A 179 -46.57 28.02 -3.57
CA ALA A 179 -47.27 28.35 -2.32
C ALA A 179 -46.70 27.59 -1.12
N ILE A 180 -46.37 26.31 -1.29
CA ILE A 180 -45.70 25.50 -0.27
C ILE A 180 -44.29 26.04 0.02
N ALA A 181 -43.51 26.35 -1.02
CA ALA A 181 -42.18 26.91 -0.88
C ALA A 181 -42.18 28.28 -0.17
N HIS A 182 -43.26 29.05 -0.29
CA HIS A 182 -43.50 30.29 0.46
C HIS A 182 -44.11 30.07 1.86
N GLY A 183 -44.23 28.82 2.30
CA GLY A 183 -44.57 28.44 3.67
C GLY A 183 -46.07 28.28 3.94
N SER A 184 -46.89 27.86 2.96
CA SER A 184 -48.32 27.56 3.19
C SER A 184 -48.56 26.54 4.31
N TYR A 185 -47.58 25.64 4.53
CA TYR A 185 -47.58 24.64 5.58
C TYR A 185 -47.36 25.19 6.99
N LYS A 186 -47.01 26.45 7.21
CA LYS A 186 -46.71 27.01 8.55
C LYS A 186 -47.97 27.36 9.33
N LYS A 187 -48.78 26.35 9.67
CA LYS A 187 -50.05 26.48 10.39
C LYS A 187 -49.97 25.81 11.77
N PRO A 188 -49.98 26.56 12.89
CA PRO A 188 -49.73 25.99 14.23
C PRO A 188 -50.67 24.86 14.64
N GLY A 189 -51.94 24.91 14.25
CA GLY A 189 -52.97 23.92 14.55
C GLY A 189 -52.93 22.67 13.67
N GLY A 190 -52.06 22.62 12.65
CA GLY A 190 -51.86 21.46 11.79
C GLY A 190 -53.16 20.90 11.21
N TYR A 191 -53.61 19.77 11.73
CA TYR A 191 -54.89 19.16 11.36
C TYR A 191 -56.09 20.09 11.57
N GLN A 192 -56.11 20.89 12.64
CA GLN A 192 -57.21 21.84 12.88
C GLN A 192 -57.23 22.97 11.84
N ASP A 193 -56.06 23.33 11.30
CA ASP A 193 -55.88 24.39 10.30
C ASP A 193 -55.98 23.86 8.84
N GLY A 194 -56.45 22.63 8.67
CA GLY A 194 -56.72 22.03 7.36
C GLY A 194 -55.52 21.33 6.70
N ILE A 195 -54.38 21.17 7.38
CA ILE A 195 -53.26 20.35 6.87
C ILE A 195 -53.70 18.88 6.86
N ARG A 196 -53.56 18.20 5.72
CA ARG A 196 -53.99 16.80 5.54
C ARG A 196 -52.95 16.03 4.73
N GLY A 197 -52.57 14.85 5.20
CA GLY A 197 -51.67 13.96 4.47
C GLY A 197 -52.41 13.15 3.42
N LYS A 198 -52.98 13.77 2.39
CA LYS A 198 -53.79 13.04 1.36
C LYS A 198 -52.91 12.35 0.30
N GLY A 199 -53.54 11.44 -0.46
CA GLY A 199 -52.97 10.79 -1.67
C GLY A 199 -52.52 11.74 -2.80
N TYR A 200 -52.78 13.03 -2.68
CA TYR A 200 -52.43 14.07 -3.65
C TYR A 200 -51.11 14.74 -3.29
N ILE A 201 -50.22 14.90 -4.29
CA ILE A 201 -48.81 15.25 -4.06
C ILE A 201 -48.60 16.59 -3.36
N VAL A 202 -49.44 17.60 -3.64
CA VAL A 202 -49.36 18.92 -3.02
C VAL A 202 -49.70 18.84 -1.54
N ASN A 203 -50.78 18.13 -1.18
CA ASN A 203 -51.18 17.95 0.21
C ASN A 203 -50.15 17.14 1.00
N ALA A 204 -49.63 16.06 0.43
CA ALA A 204 -48.62 15.22 1.08
C ALA A 204 -47.31 15.99 1.35
N LEU A 205 -46.86 16.81 0.39
CA LEU A 205 -45.69 17.67 0.56
C LEU A 205 -45.92 18.73 1.64
N GLU A 206 -47.08 19.39 1.62
CA GLU A 206 -47.46 20.40 2.62
C GLU A 206 -47.50 19.79 4.03
N ALA A 207 -48.10 18.61 4.17
CA ALA A 207 -48.18 17.84 5.42
C ALA A 207 -46.80 17.43 5.96
N ALA A 208 -45.93 16.89 5.09
CA ALA A 208 -44.59 16.48 5.49
C ALA A 208 -43.71 17.67 5.92
N LEU A 209 -43.83 18.82 5.25
CA LEU A 209 -43.10 20.03 5.63
C LEU A 209 -43.67 20.69 6.89
N TRP A 210 -44.98 20.62 7.11
CA TRP A 210 -45.56 20.99 8.40
C TRP A 210 -44.97 20.14 9.52
N ALA A 211 -44.92 18.82 9.34
CA ALA A 211 -44.35 17.91 10.33
C ALA A 211 -42.87 18.22 10.62
N PHE A 212 -42.06 18.50 9.59
CA PHE A 212 -40.65 18.91 9.75
C PHE A 212 -40.46 20.28 10.41
N TRP A 213 -41.42 21.19 10.21
CA TRP A 213 -41.39 22.50 10.86
C TRP A 213 -41.85 22.46 12.32
N SER A 214 -42.78 21.55 12.67
CA SER A 214 -43.38 21.41 14.01
C SER A 214 -42.77 20.30 14.87
N ASP A 215 -41.69 19.65 14.43
CA ASP A 215 -41.10 18.46 15.07
C ASP A 215 -40.35 18.72 16.39
N GLU A 216 -40.24 19.98 16.83
CA GLU A 216 -39.51 20.41 18.02
C GLU A 216 -38.08 19.84 18.11
N ASP A 217 -37.37 19.83 16.99
CA ASP A 217 -36.00 19.32 16.89
C ASP A 217 -35.84 17.82 17.22
N SER A 218 -36.93 17.05 17.10
CA SER A 218 -36.95 15.60 17.31
C SER A 218 -37.47 14.84 16.09
N PHE A 219 -36.64 13.94 15.55
CA PHE A 219 -37.05 13.05 14.46
C PHE A 219 -38.32 12.27 14.78
N GLU A 220 -38.38 11.71 16.00
CA GLU A 220 -39.50 10.89 16.47
C GLU A 220 -40.79 11.70 16.56
N LYS A 221 -40.72 12.90 17.15
CA LYS A 221 -41.91 13.74 17.31
C LYS A 221 -42.47 14.21 15.98
N GLY A 222 -41.61 14.62 15.04
CA GLY A 222 -42.06 14.97 13.69
C GLY A 222 -42.64 13.77 12.93
N ALA A 223 -42.11 12.56 13.11
CA ALA A 223 -42.67 11.36 12.49
C ALA A 223 -44.08 11.06 13.05
N LEU A 224 -44.27 11.17 14.36
CA LEU A 224 -45.57 11.03 15.00
C LEU A 224 -46.54 12.14 14.55
N ASN A 225 -46.07 13.38 14.43
CA ASN A 225 -46.85 14.50 13.89
C ASN A 225 -47.33 14.21 12.47
N ALA A 226 -46.45 13.71 11.60
CA ALA A 226 -46.79 13.33 10.22
C ALA A 226 -47.87 12.24 10.17
N VAL A 227 -47.76 11.21 11.02
CA VAL A 227 -48.77 10.14 11.13
C VAL A 227 -50.11 10.67 11.68
N ASN A 228 -50.07 11.54 12.68
CA ASN A 228 -51.26 12.09 13.34
C ASN A 228 -52.08 13.05 12.46
N LEU A 229 -51.55 13.49 11.31
CA LEU A 229 -52.33 14.24 10.31
C LEU A 229 -53.40 13.38 9.60
N GLY A 230 -53.37 12.05 9.77
CA GLY A 230 -54.36 11.13 9.22
C GLY A 230 -54.27 10.96 7.70
N ASP A 231 -55.33 10.37 7.13
CA ASP A 231 -55.45 10.02 5.71
C ASP A 231 -54.37 9.03 5.24
N ASP A 232 -53.40 9.46 4.44
CA ASP A 232 -52.30 8.66 3.87
C ASP A 232 -51.05 8.79 4.75
N THR A 233 -51.15 8.16 5.92
CA THR A 233 -50.22 8.36 7.04
C THR A 233 -48.81 7.83 6.78
N ASP A 234 -48.69 6.68 6.11
CA ASP A 234 -47.43 6.02 5.81
C ASP A 234 -46.66 6.78 4.72
N THR A 235 -47.33 7.25 3.66
CA THR A 235 -46.70 8.10 2.65
C THR A 235 -46.24 9.41 3.26
N THR A 236 -47.08 10.08 4.06
CA THR A 236 -46.73 11.36 4.69
C THR A 236 -45.53 11.21 5.63
N ALA A 237 -45.49 10.16 6.45
CA ALA A 237 -44.37 9.85 7.32
C ALA A 237 -43.09 9.47 6.54
N ALA A 238 -43.22 8.74 5.43
CA ALA A 238 -42.10 8.40 4.56
C ALA A 238 -41.51 9.63 3.87
N ILE A 239 -42.34 10.59 3.45
CA ILE A 239 -41.87 11.89 2.94
C ILE A 239 -41.16 12.61 4.08
N TYR A 240 -41.79 12.91 5.21
CA TYR A 240 -41.13 13.56 6.35
C TYR A 240 -39.76 12.92 6.71
N GLY A 241 -39.73 11.58 6.82
CA GLY A 241 -38.56 10.83 7.25
C GLY A 241 -37.35 10.97 6.32
N GLN A 242 -37.55 11.24 5.04
CA GLN A 242 -36.45 11.46 4.08
C GLN A 242 -35.70 12.76 4.37
N LEU A 243 -36.41 13.89 4.46
CA LEU A 243 -35.82 15.19 4.77
C LEU A 243 -35.29 15.25 6.21
N ALA A 244 -36.08 14.76 7.17
CA ALA A 244 -35.65 14.69 8.56
C ALA A 244 -34.41 13.79 8.72
N GLY A 245 -34.36 12.66 8.01
CA GLY A 245 -33.19 11.78 8.00
C GLY A 245 -31.93 12.44 7.45
N ALA A 246 -32.07 13.25 6.38
CA ALA A 246 -30.98 14.05 5.82
C ALA A 246 -30.49 15.14 6.80
N TYR A 247 -31.42 15.80 7.51
CA TYR A 247 -31.10 16.88 8.45
C TYR A 247 -30.52 16.37 9.78
N TYR A 248 -31.19 15.42 10.44
CA TYR A 248 -30.77 14.91 11.76
C TYR A 248 -29.61 13.92 11.68
N GLY A 249 -29.52 13.19 10.58
CA GLY A 249 -28.54 12.14 10.37
C GLY A 249 -28.82 10.86 11.18
N TYR A 250 -28.16 9.78 10.78
CA TYR A 250 -28.38 8.42 11.30
C TYR A 250 -28.29 8.29 12.83
N LYS A 251 -27.39 9.02 13.48
CA LYS A 251 -27.14 8.89 14.93
C LYS A 251 -28.28 9.42 15.81
N LYS A 252 -29.13 10.29 15.26
CA LYS A 252 -30.26 10.88 15.98
C LYS A 252 -31.57 10.11 15.77
N LEU A 253 -31.54 9.02 15.00
CA LEU A 253 -32.70 8.17 14.80
C LEU A 253 -32.93 7.26 16.03
N PRO A 254 -34.19 7.04 16.45
CA PRO A 254 -34.49 6.16 17.58
C PRO A 254 -33.94 4.74 17.37
N VAL A 255 -33.12 4.26 18.31
CA VAL A 255 -32.45 2.95 18.21
C VAL A 255 -33.45 1.81 18.01
N LYS A 256 -34.58 1.84 18.73
CA LYS A 256 -35.67 0.86 18.60
C LYS A 256 -36.21 0.75 17.17
N TRP A 257 -36.25 1.86 16.43
CA TRP A 257 -36.71 1.86 15.04
C TRP A 257 -35.62 1.33 14.10
N LEU A 258 -34.35 1.62 14.38
CA LEU A 258 -33.19 1.10 13.62
C LEU A 258 -33.01 -0.42 13.71
N GLU A 259 -33.52 -1.06 14.77
CA GLU A 259 -33.50 -2.52 14.93
C GLU A 259 -34.50 -3.22 14.00
N CYS A 260 -35.59 -2.53 13.63
CA CYS A 260 -36.66 -3.08 12.80
C CYS A 260 -36.52 -2.75 11.31
N ILE A 261 -35.43 -2.09 10.89
CA ILE A 261 -35.24 -1.67 9.50
C ILE A 261 -35.00 -2.90 8.60
N TYR A 262 -35.88 -3.07 7.63
CA TYR A 262 -35.70 -4.04 6.55
C TYR A 262 -34.47 -3.71 5.70
N ALA A 263 -33.72 -4.75 5.30
CA ALA A 263 -32.52 -4.64 4.49
C ALA A 263 -31.43 -3.72 5.08
N LYS A 264 -31.34 -3.65 6.43
CA LYS A 264 -30.33 -2.86 7.15
C LYS A 264 -28.90 -3.12 6.66
N ASP A 265 -28.54 -4.39 6.47
CA ASP A 265 -27.20 -4.78 6.02
C ASP A 265 -26.92 -4.28 4.59
N PHE A 266 -27.92 -4.33 3.71
CA PHE A 266 -27.82 -3.79 2.34
C PHE A 266 -27.65 -2.27 2.34
N ILE A 267 -28.40 -1.55 3.18
CA ILE A 267 -28.29 -0.08 3.34
C ILE A 267 -26.91 0.29 3.92
N GLN A 268 -26.40 -0.47 4.88
CA GLN A 268 -25.09 -0.24 5.49
C GLN A 268 -23.93 -0.56 4.53
N CYS A 269 -24.03 -1.61 3.72
CA CYS A 269 -23.01 -2.00 2.75
C CYS A 269 -22.83 -0.97 1.63
N LYS A 270 -23.91 -0.32 1.18
CA LYS A 270 -23.86 0.69 0.10
C LYS A 270 -23.19 2.01 0.47
N LYS A 271 -22.90 2.23 1.75
CA LYS A 271 -22.00 3.30 2.25
C LYS A 271 -20.56 3.14 1.76
N MET A 272 -20.18 2.00 1.16
CA MET A 272 -18.85 1.74 0.58
C MET A 272 -18.68 2.29 -0.85
N VAL A 273 -19.74 2.36 -1.67
CA VAL A 273 -19.62 2.67 -3.12
C VAL A 273 -19.39 4.16 -3.43
N LEU A 274 -19.75 5.08 -2.51
CA LEU A 274 -19.63 6.54 -2.70
C LEU A 274 -18.36 7.16 -2.08
N ARG A 275 -17.31 6.38 -1.78
CA ARG A 275 -16.13 6.87 -1.04
C ARG A 275 -15.03 7.38 -1.96
N THR A 276 -15.09 8.64 -2.34
CA THR A 276 -13.99 9.36 -2.98
C THR A 276 -13.02 9.94 -1.96
N LEU A 277 -11.78 10.23 -2.38
CA LEU A 277 -10.85 11.04 -1.57
C LEU A 277 -11.43 12.42 -1.33
N SER A 278 -11.31 12.93 -0.11
CA SER A 278 -11.71 14.30 0.22
C SER A 278 -10.66 15.31 -0.23
N ALA A 279 -11.02 16.59 -0.35
CA ALA A 279 -10.06 17.64 -0.67
C ALA A 279 -8.87 17.69 0.30
N VAL A 280 -9.11 17.40 1.59
CA VAL A 280 -8.05 17.32 2.62
C VAL A 280 -7.05 16.20 2.31
N ASP A 281 -7.52 15.06 1.79
CA ASP A 281 -6.65 13.96 1.41
C ASP A 281 -5.70 14.35 0.27
N TYR A 282 -6.21 15.05 -0.75
CA TYR A 282 -5.39 15.57 -1.85
C TYR A 282 -4.38 16.63 -1.37
N VAL A 283 -4.80 17.54 -0.49
CA VAL A 283 -3.89 18.55 0.08
C VAL A 283 -2.74 17.90 0.84
N LEU A 284 -3.02 16.93 1.73
CA LEU A 284 -1.98 16.24 2.48
C LEU A 284 -1.08 15.39 1.59
N LEU A 285 -1.64 14.75 0.57
CA LEU A 285 -0.87 14.04 -0.46
C LEU A 285 0.13 14.97 -1.14
N ILE A 286 -0.34 16.11 -1.66
CA ILE A 286 0.51 17.08 -2.35
C ILE A 286 1.57 17.66 -1.39
N LEU A 287 1.17 18.06 -0.17
CA LEU A 287 2.10 18.61 0.81
C LEU A 287 3.22 17.63 1.19
N LEU A 288 2.92 16.35 1.35
CA LEU A 288 3.93 15.35 1.70
C LEU A 288 4.86 15.02 0.52
N LEU A 289 4.35 15.03 -0.71
CA LEU A 289 5.19 14.91 -1.91
C LEU A 289 6.09 16.13 -2.08
N LEU A 290 5.56 17.35 -1.85
CA LEU A 290 6.31 18.59 -1.91
C LEU A 290 7.37 18.69 -0.81
N SER A 291 7.08 18.24 0.42
CA SER A 291 8.05 18.29 1.52
C SER A 291 9.31 17.46 1.21
N SER A 292 9.15 16.32 0.54
CA SER A 292 10.27 15.50 0.08
C SER A 292 11.13 16.23 -0.98
N ALA A 293 10.48 16.96 -1.90
CA ALA A 293 11.16 17.79 -2.89
C ALA A 293 11.85 19.01 -2.25
N VAL A 294 11.20 19.65 -1.26
CA VAL A 294 11.74 20.81 -0.53
C VAL A 294 12.97 20.42 0.29
N ILE A 295 12.97 19.28 0.99
CA ILE A 295 14.15 18.78 1.70
C ILE A 295 15.30 18.58 0.71
N GLY A 296 15.04 17.93 -0.44
CA GLY A 296 16.03 17.77 -1.51
C GLY A 296 16.58 19.10 -2.05
N ALA A 297 15.71 20.10 -2.21
CA ALA A 297 16.06 21.43 -2.69
C ALA A 297 16.88 22.23 -1.65
N ILE A 298 16.51 22.19 -0.35
CA ILE A 298 17.23 22.88 0.72
C ILE A 298 18.69 22.40 0.78
N PHE A 299 18.90 21.08 0.82
CA PHE A 299 20.25 20.52 0.84
C PHE A 299 21.03 20.73 -0.47
N GLY A 300 20.34 21.00 -1.59
CA GLY A 300 20.96 21.26 -2.88
C GLY A 300 21.31 22.72 -3.17
N PHE A 301 20.46 23.66 -2.79
CA PHE A 301 20.65 25.09 -3.03
C PHE A 301 21.49 25.78 -1.95
N PHE A 302 21.38 25.38 -0.67
CA PHE A 302 22.16 25.97 0.43
C PHE A 302 23.58 25.37 0.56
N LYS A 303 24.23 25.10 -0.58
CA LYS A 303 25.55 24.46 -0.64
C LYS A 303 26.68 25.49 -0.51
N SER A 304 27.69 25.18 0.30
CA SER A 304 29.00 25.84 0.21
C SER A 304 29.73 25.39 -1.07
N LYS A 305 30.33 26.33 -1.80
CA LYS A 305 31.02 26.14 -3.11
C LYS A 305 32.21 25.14 -3.09
N LYS A 306 32.54 24.50 -1.95
CA LYS A 306 33.66 23.54 -1.80
C LYS A 306 33.27 22.25 -1.04
N SER A 307 32.32 21.47 -1.54
CA SER A 307 31.99 20.15 -0.97
C SER A 307 32.74 19.03 -1.70
N SER A 308 33.45 18.18 -0.95
CA SER A 308 34.24 17.08 -1.53
C SER A 308 33.34 15.94 -2.02
N ALA A 309 33.80 15.15 -3.02
CA ALA A 309 33.06 13.98 -3.51
C ALA A 309 32.71 12.97 -2.39
N LYS A 310 33.57 12.88 -1.37
CA LYS A 310 33.36 12.05 -0.18
C LYS A 310 32.19 12.54 0.70
N GLU A 311 32.05 13.85 0.86
CA GLU A 311 30.90 14.43 1.57
C GLU A 311 29.58 14.16 0.82
N PHE A 312 29.62 14.19 -0.51
CA PHE A 312 28.46 13.92 -1.34
C PHE A 312 28.00 12.45 -1.29
N MET A 313 28.96 11.53 -1.37
CA MET A 313 28.73 10.08 -1.51
C MET A 313 28.45 9.38 -0.17
N ILE A 314 29.12 9.79 0.91
CA ILE A 314 29.04 9.10 2.21
C ILE A 314 28.84 10.08 3.39
N ALA A 315 28.41 11.31 3.13
CA ALA A 315 28.18 12.33 4.16
C ALA A 315 29.39 12.59 5.08
N ASP A 316 30.61 12.25 4.62
CA ASP A 316 31.88 12.24 5.37
C ASP A 316 31.81 11.55 6.75
N GLY A 317 30.96 10.52 6.89
CA GLY A 317 30.78 9.83 8.17
C GLY A 317 29.99 10.62 9.21
N GLY A 318 29.37 11.74 8.84
CA GLY A 318 28.66 12.65 9.74
C GLY A 318 27.22 12.25 10.09
N MET A 319 26.75 11.07 9.68
CA MET A 319 25.37 10.65 9.94
C MET A 319 25.24 9.93 11.28
N GLY A 320 24.17 10.25 12.00
CA GLY A 320 23.79 9.55 13.23
C GLY A 320 23.33 8.11 12.96
N VAL A 321 23.43 7.26 13.98
CA VAL A 321 23.03 5.84 13.92
C VAL A 321 21.55 5.70 13.56
N PHE A 322 20.67 6.46 14.22
CA PHE A 322 19.22 6.33 14.05
C PHE A 322 18.71 6.80 12.67
N PRO A 323 19.08 7.99 12.15
CA PRO A 323 18.73 8.38 10.78
C PRO A 323 19.22 7.37 9.75
N THR A 324 20.44 6.86 9.92
CA THR A 324 21.00 5.84 9.03
C THR A 324 20.19 4.53 9.09
N ALA A 325 19.81 4.08 10.29
CA ALA A 325 19.02 2.87 10.47
C ALA A 325 17.65 2.94 9.79
N LEU A 326 16.90 4.03 10.00
CA LEU A 326 15.59 4.25 9.37
C LEU A 326 15.71 4.34 7.85
N SER A 327 16.82 4.90 7.37
CA SER A 327 17.08 5.04 5.96
C SER A 327 17.46 3.73 5.27
N ILE A 328 18.26 2.88 5.93
CA ILE A 328 18.52 1.48 5.50
C ILE A 328 17.19 0.70 5.45
N MET A 329 16.33 0.90 6.45
CA MET A 329 15.02 0.26 6.56
C MET A 329 14.10 0.62 5.37
N VAL A 330 13.86 1.91 5.12
CA VAL A 330 12.91 2.34 4.06
C VAL A 330 13.40 2.04 2.64
N SER A 331 14.71 1.96 2.41
CA SER A 331 15.31 1.79 1.07
C SER A 331 14.80 0.61 0.25
N PHE A 332 14.47 -0.51 0.90
CA PHE A 332 13.90 -1.70 0.24
C PHE A 332 12.48 -2.03 0.73
N LEU A 333 11.96 -1.23 1.67
CA LEU A 333 10.57 -1.21 2.05
C LEU A 333 9.78 -0.33 1.07
N SER A 334 9.60 -0.87 -0.14
CA SER A 334 8.86 -0.22 -1.22
C SER A 334 7.34 -0.47 -1.11
N ALA A 335 6.56 0.15 -2.01
CA ALA A 335 5.14 -0.18 -2.20
C ALA A 335 4.90 -1.69 -2.42
N ILE A 336 5.90 -2.44 -2.88
CA ILE A 336 5.83 -3.90 -3.02
C ILE A 336 5.61 -4.56 -1.66
N THR A 337 6.36 -4.17 -0.62
CA THR A 337 6.19 -4.77 0.71
C THR A 337 4.90 -4.29 1.35
N LEU A 338 4.59 -2.99 1.23
CA LEU A 338 3.42 -2.37 1.86
C LEU A 338 2.09 -2.86 1.26
N LEU A 339 1.99 -3.03 -0.06
CA LEU A 339 0.78 -3.48 -0.75
C LEU A 339 0.77 -5.00 -0.99
N GLY A 340 1.92 -5.58 -1.31
CA GLY A 340 2.04 -6.98 -1.66
C GLY A 340 2.00 -7.93 -0.46
N THR A 341 2.57 -7.54 0.70
CA THR A 341 2.56 -8.42 1.89
C THR A 341 1.14 -8.67 2.41
N PRO A 342 0.30 -7.64 2.63
CA PRO A 342 -1.08 -7.88 3.09
C PRO A 342 -1.87 -8.76 2.12
N SER A 343 -1.72 -8.51 0.81
CA SER A 343 -2.36 -9.29 -0.26
C SER A 343 -1.88 -10.75 -0.29
N GLU A 344 -0.59 -10.99 -0.04
CA GLU A 344 -0.02 -12.33 0.06
C GLU A 344 -0.61 -13.10 1.25
N ILE A 345 -0.69 -12.48 2.44
CA ILE A 345 -1.29 -13.12 3.62
C ILE A 345 -2.79 -13.37 3.40
N TYR A 346 -3.50 -12.43 2.78
CA TYR A 346 -4.93 -12.55 2.47
C TYR A 346 -5.23 -13.80 1.61
N MET A 347 -4.40 -14.04 0.59
CA MET A 347 -4.57 -15.12 -0.38
C MET A 347 -3.97 -16.47 0.03
N TYR A 348 -2.85 -16.46 0.75
CA TYR A 348 -2.02 -17.65 0.98
C TYR A 348 -1.69 -17.94 2.46
N GLY A 349 -1.95 -17.01 3.37
CA GLY A 349 -1.75 -17.20 4.82
C GLY A 349 -0.41 -16.73 5.38
N THR A 350 -0.18 -16.98 6.68
CA THR A 350 0.88 -16.36 7.51
C THR A 350 2.29 -16.90 7.30
N MET A 351 2.51 -17.87 6.41
CA MET A 351 3.86 -18.42 6.17
C MET A 351 4.87 -17.33 5.81
N TYR A 352 4.46 -16.32 5.05
CA TYR A 352 5.35 -15.23 4.65
C TYR A 352 5.90 -14.38 5.83
N CYS A 353 5.33 -14.49 7.05
CA CYS A 353 5.87 -13.85 8.25
C CYS A 353 7.33 -14.25 8.55
N TYR A 354 7.76 -15.46 8.18
CA TYR A 354 9.16 -15.91 8.32
C TYR A 354 10.16 -15.07 7.51
N GLN A 355 9.68 -14.25 6.57
CA GLN A 355 10.51 -13.28 5.89
C GLN A 355 11.13 -12.28 6.89
N ALA A 356 10.44 -11.93 7.99
CA ALA A 356 10.99 -11.07 9.04
C ALA A 356 12.26 -11.66 9.68
N VAL A 357 12.26 -12.97 9.94
CA VAL A 357 13.42 -13.71 10.44
C VAL A 357 14.54 -13.72 9.41
N SER A 358 14.20 -13.92 8.15
CA SER A 358 15.16 -13.95 7.04
C SER A 358 15.90 -12.63 6.86
N TRP A 359 15.18 -11.50 6.97
CA TRP A 359 15.78 -10.16 6.99
C TRP A 359 16.67 -9.94 8.22
N ALA A 360 16.28 -10.45 9.40
CA ALA A 360 17.09 -10.36 10.60
C ALA A 360 18.41 -11.16 10.49
N ILE A 361 18.36 -12.38 9.94
CA ILE A 361 19.55 -13.20 9.66
C ILE A 361 20.47 -12.46 8.68
N ALA A 362 19.93 -11.99 7.55
CA ALA A 362 20.69 -11.25 6.55
C ALA A 362 21.36 -9.99 7.13
N SER A 363 20.63 -9.21 7.94
CA SER A 363 21.17 -8.02 8.60
C SER A 363 22.28 -8.37 9.59
N THR A 364 22.09 -9.44 10.38
CA THR A 364 23.09 -9.92 11.35
C THR A 364 24.37 -10.38 10.66
N VAL A 365 24.25 -11.19 9.60
CA VAL A 365 25.40 -11.63 8.80
C VAL A 365 26.11 -10.42 8.17
N THR A 366 25.34 -9.46 7.64
CA THR A 366 25.91 -8.21 7.10
C THR A 366 26.69 -7.44 8.18
N ALA A 367 26.11 -7.25 9.37
CA ALA A 367 26.71 -6.49 10.46
C ALA A 367 27.97 -7.14 11.04
N LEU A 368 28.02 -8.48 11.09
CA LEU A 368 29.11 -9.22 11.71
C LEU A 368 30.23 -9.60 10.74
N VAL A 369 29.90 -9.86 9.46
CA VAL A 369 30.84 -10.43 8.49
C VAL A 369 31.21 -9.43 7.41
N PHE A 370 30.23 -9.01 6.60
CA PHE A 370 30.50 -8.25 5.37
C PHE A 370 30.78 -6.76 5.63
N MET A 371 29.99 -6.10 6.48
CA MET A 371 30.11 -4.67 6.76
C MET A 371 31.46 -4.30 7.40
N PRO A 372 31.97 -5.00 8.44
CA PRO A 372 33.30 -4.72 8.98
C PRO A 372 34.40 -4.87 7.93
N LYS A 373 34.26 -5.88 7.06
CA LYS A 373 35.22 -6.13 5.99
C LYS A 373 35.23 -4.99 4.97
N PHE A 374 34.06 -4.51 4.54
CA PHE A 374 33.98 -3.33 3.65
C PHE A 374 34.61 -2.08 4.26
N ARG A 375 34.47 -1.89 5.57
CA ARG A 375 35.12 -0.79 6.31
C ARG A 375 36.63 -0.94 6.42
N GLU A 376 37.14 -2.14 6.73
CA GLU A 376 38.58 -2.42 6.80
C GLU A 376 39.29 -2.18 5.46
N MET A 377 38.58 -2.41 4.37
CA MET A 377 39.10 -2.18 3.03
C MET A 377 39.14 -0.69 2.64
N ASN A 378 38.61 0.22 3.49
CA ASN A 378 38.51 1.67 3.25
C ASN A 378 37.85 2.04 1.92
N PHE A 379 36.98 1.15 1.44
CA PHE A 379 36.35 1.31 0.15
C PHE A 379 35.17 2.27 0.24
N THR A 380 35.10 3.20 -0.72
CA THR A 380 33.95 4.11 -0.87
C THR A 380 32.78 3.43 -1.58
N SER A 381 32.99 2.21 -2.11
CA SER A 381 32.03 1.40 -2.85
C SER A 381 32.26 -0.11 -2.67
N ALA A 382 31.17 -0.89 -2.71
CA ALA A 382 31.14 -2.34 -2.82
C ALA A 382 32.06 -2.89 -3.92
N TYR A 383 32.16 -2.14 -5.02
CA TYR A 383 32.75 -2.58 -6.27
C TYR A 383 34.25 -2.26 -6.36
N GLU A 384 34.76 -1.47 -5.40
CA GLU A 384 36.20 -1.31 -5.19
C GLU A 384 36.86 -2.64 -4.76
N TYR A 385 36.09 -3.53 -4.11
CA TYR A 385 36.46 -4.94 -3.90
C TYR A 385 36.63 -5.70 -5.22
N LEU A 386 35.71 -5.49 -6.18
CA LEU A 386 35.76 -6.17 -7.47
C LEU A 386 36.97 -5.73 -8.30
N GLU A 387 37.47 -4.49 -8.22
CA GLU A 387 38.71 -4.17 -8.94
C GLU A 387 39.93 -4.87 -8.36
N LYS A 388 40.04 -4.95 -7.02
CA LYS A 388 41.23 -5.55 -6.39
C LYS A 388 41.24 -7.05 -6.59
N ARG A 389 40.06 -7.65 -6.79
CA ARG A 389 39.87 -9.08 -7.06
C ARG A 389 39.90 -9.43 -8.56
N PHE A 390 39.51 -8.50 -9.44
CA PHE A 390 39.37 -8.70 -10.88
C PHE A 390 40.21 -7.71 -11.72
N ASP A 391 39.87 -6.41 -11.83
CA ASP A 391 40.69 -5.38 -12.55
C ASP A 391 40.27 -3.89 -12.34
N ARG A 392 41.20 -2.93 -12.51
CA ARG A 392 41.08 -1.46 -12.28
C ARG A 392 40.00 -0.74 -13.10
N SER A 393 39.70 -1.29 -14.27
CA SER A 393 38.59 -0.86 -15.12
C SER A 393 37.27 -0.92 -14.35
N VAL A 394 37.05 -1.96 -13.52
CA VAL A 394 35.79 -2.25 -12.77
C VAL A 394 35.54 -1.32 -11.56
N ARG A 395 36.54 -0.62 -11.02
CA ARG A 395 36.37 0.36 -9.90
C ARG A 395 36.03 1.76 -10.37
N MET A 396 36.74 2.28 -11.36
CA MET A 396 36.50 3.65 -11.85
C MET A 396 35.06 3.79 -12.35
N CYS A 397 34.57 2.70 -12.93
CA CYS A 397 33.19 2.31 -13.23
C CYS A 397 32.15 2.63 -12.12
N ALA A 398 32.32 2.10 -10.91
CA ALA A 398 31.23 2.16 -9.94
C ALA A 398 31.28 3.34 -8.95
N SER A 399 32.45 3.96 -8.76
CA SER A 399 32.67 4.99 -7.74
C SER A 399 32.29 6.42 -8.16
N PHE A 400 32.26 6.72 -9.47
CA PHE A 400 31.83 8.04 -9.97
C PHE A 400 30.31 8.15 -10.20
N ALA A 401 29.62 7.01 -10.06
CA ALA A 401 28.27 6.80 -10.54
C ALA A 401 27.14 7.39 -9.65
N PHE A 402 27.44 8.15 -8.60
CA PHE A 402 26.38 8.61 -7.69
C PHE A 402 26.48 10.08 -7.29
N SER A 403 27.25 10.89 -8.02
CA SER A 403 27.43 12.33 -7.72
C SER A 403 26.22 13.23 -8.07
N PHE A 404 25.02 12.69 -8.36
CA PHE A 404 23.85 13.48 -8.75
C PHE A 404 22.54 13.06 -8.07
N GLY A 405 22.43 13.31 -6.76
CA GLY A 405 21.17 13.72 -6.13
C GLY A 405 21.32 15.18 -5.71
N MET A 406 20.39 16.08 -6.05
CA MET A 406 20.61 17.52 -5.84
C MET A 406 21.03 17.88 -4.40
N GLY A 407 20.68 17.08 -3.36
CA GLY A 407 21.12 17.27 -1.97
C GLY A 407 22.10 16.24 -1.37
N GLY A 408 22.68 15.32 -2.16
CA GLY A 408 23.62 14.29 -1.69
C GLY A 408 23.05 13.25 -0.71
N MET A 409 23.89 12.35 -0.19
CA MET A 409 23.48 11.24 0.70
C MET A 409 22.80 11.73 2.00
N LYS A 410 23.14 12.93 2.49
CA LYS A 410 22.50 13.55 3.67
C LYS A 410 21.00 13.82 3.42
N ALA A 411 20.65 14.40 2.27
CA ALA A 411 19.27 14.70 1.92
C ALA A 411 18.44 13.41 1.78
N VAL A 412 18.99 12.40 1.11
CA VAL A 412 18.33 11.11 0.93
C VAL A 412 18.03 10.44 2.28
N ILE A 413 18.97 10.46 3.22
CA ILE A 413 18.73 9.88 4.56
C ILE A 413 17.61 10.62 5.30
N TRP A 414 17.57 11.95 5.25
CA TRP A 414 16.51 12.71 5.94
C TRP A 414 15.13 12.57 5.29
N THR A 415 15.05 12.45 3.95
CA THR A 415 13.77 12.12 3.29
C THR A 415 13.29 10.73 3.69
N ASP A 416 14.20 9.75 3.79
CA ASP A 416 13.86 8.40 4.21
C ASP A 416 13.38 8.35 5.69
N VAL A 417 13.95 9.18 6.57
CA VAL A 417 13.50 9.30 7.97
C VAL A 417 12.06 9.79 8.05
N LEU A 418 11.72 10.84 7.30
CA LEU A 418 10.34 11.33 7.24
C LEU A 418 9.42 10.22 6.72
N GLN A 419 9.77 9.55 5.63
CA GLN A 419 9.00 8.44 5.06
C GLN A 419 8.78 7.30 6.07
N ALA A 420 9.82 6.92 6.82
CA ALA A 420 9.75 5.86 7.83
C ALA A 420 8.68 6.15 8.90
N ILE A 421 8.67 7.39 9.42
CA ILE A 421 7.73 7.81 10.46
C ILE A 421 6.30 7.74 9.93
N VAL A 422 6.05 8.27 8.73
CA VAL A 422 4.69 8.31 8.19
C VAL A 422 4.19 6.90 7.84
N ILE A 423 5.05 6.00 7.33
CA ILE A 423 4.71 4.59 7.08
C ILE A 423 4.27 3.90 8.38
N LEU A 424 5.04 4.07 9.47
CA LEU A 424 4.71 3.47 10.77
C LEU A 424 3.38 3.99 11.33
N VAL A 425 3.12 5.30 11.22
CA VAL A 425 1.84 5.90 11.64
C VAL A 425 0.68 5.37 10.80
N GLY A 426 0.84 5.29 9.47
CA GLY A 426 -0.20 4.80 8.56
C GLY A 426 -0.55 3.32 8.79
N LEU A 427 0.47 2.48 9.00
CA LEU A 427 0.27 1.07 9.36
C LEU A 427 -0.46 0.93 10.69
N LEU A 428 -0.03 1.67 11.72
CA LEU A 428 -0.66 1.64 13.04
C LEU A 428 -2.12 2.10 12.99
N ALA A 429 -2.41 3.20 12.31
CA ALA A 429 -3.77 3.71 12.14
C ALA A 429 -4.68 2.68 11.45
N THR A 430 -4.16 2.02 10.42
CA THR A 430 -4.90 0.98 9.68
C THR A 430 -5.15 -0.25 10.55
N ILE A 431 -4.15 -0.72 11.30
CA ILE A 431 -4.30 -1.86 12.21
C ILE A 431 -5.35 -1.57 13.28
N ILE A 432 -5.25 -0.43 13.96
CA ILE A 432 -6.18 -0.05 15.03
C ILE A 432 -7.61 0.01 14.50
N GLN A 433 -7.83 0.76 13.42
CA GLN A 433 -9.18 0.93 12.87
C GLN A 433 -9.71 -0.36 12.25
N GLY A 434 -8.84 -1.18 11.64
CA GLY A 434 -9.22 -2.46 11.08
C GLY A 434 -9.66 -3.47 12.14
N ILE A 435 -8.95 -3.55 13.27
CA ILE A 435 -9.34 -4.40 14.41
C ILE A 435 -10.69 -3.95 14.97
N ILE A 436 -10.90 -2.64 15.11
CA ILE A 436 -12.19 -2.09 15.55
C ILE A 436 -13.30 -2.44 14.56
N ALA A 437 -13.05 -2.31 13.25
CA ALA A 437 -14.02 -2.58 12.20
C ALA A 437 -14.42 -4.07 12.13
N VAL A 438 -13.51 -4.99 12.46
CA VAL A 438 -13.82 -6.43 12.56
C VAL A 438 -14.61 -6.76 13.84
N GLY A 439 -14.49 -5.95 14.89
CA GLY A 439 -15.12 -6.18 16.20
C GLY A 439 -14.19 -6.71 17.28
N GLY A 440 -12.86 -6.60 17.08
CA GLY A 440 -11.84 -6.97 18.08
C GLY A 440 -10.77 -7.94 17.55
N ILE A 441 -9.65 -8.00 18.27
CA ILE A 441 -8.46 -8.78 17.85
C ILE A 441 -8.71 -10.30 17.94
N GLU A 442 -9.45 -10.75 18.96
CA GLU A 442 -9.78 -12.16 19.15
C GLU A 442 -10.66 -12.68 18.01
N LEU A 443 -11.70 -11.94 17.65
CA LEU A 443 -12.57 -12.27 16.53
C LEU A 443 -11.80 -12.26 15.20
N THR A 444 -10.85 -11.34 15.03
CA THR A 444 -9.97 -11.26 13.86
C THR A 444 -9.18 -12.56 13.68
N PHE A 445 -8.46 -13.01 14.71
CA PHE A 445 -7.68 -14.25 14.65
C PHE A 445 -8.56 -15.49 14.56
N SER A 446 -9.73 -15.50 15.22
CA SER A 446 -10.70 -16.61 15.13
C SER A 446 -11.21 -16.80 13.70
N LYS A 447 -11.64 -15.72 13.03
CA LYS A 447 -12.05 -15.75 11.61
C LYS A 447 -10.91 -16.21 10.71
N ALA A 448 -9.71 -15.67 10.88
CA ALA A 448 -8.55 -16.04 10.09
C ALA A 448 -8.11 -17.49 10.29
N SER A 449 -8.17 -18.00 11.51
CA SER A 449 -7.87 -19.41 11.84
C SER A 449 -8.88 -20.35 11.19
N LYS A 450 -10.19 -20.07 11.29
CA LYS A 450 -11.24 -20.83 10.59
C LYS A 450 -11.07 -20.80 9.07
N GLY A 451 -10.57 -19.69 8.53
CA GLY A 451 -10.21 -19.54 7.12
C GLY A 451 -8.92 -20.26 6.71
N GLY A 452 -8.19 -20.87 7.63
CA GLY A 452 -6.89 -21.49 7.35
C GLY A 452 -5.78 -20.49 7.00
N ARG A 453 -5.91 -19.20 7.36
CA ARG A 453 -4.87 -18.18 7.09
C ARG A 453 -3.74 -18.22 8.11
N ILE A 454 -3.99 -18.76 9.29
CA ILE A 454 -2.98 -18.93 10.34
C ILE A 454 -2.27 -20.27 10.11
N GLN A 455 -1.10 -20.21 9.49
CA GLN A 455 -0.25 -21.35 9.15
C GLN A 455 1.20 -21.03 9.54
N PHE A 456 1.82 -21.89 10.34
CA PHE A 456 3.22 -21.77 10.77
C PHE A 456 4.00 -23.10 10.67
N ASP A 457 3.34 -24.18 10.26
CA ASP A 457 3.78 -25.57 10.38
C ASP A 457 4.12 -26.25 9.04
N SER A 458 4.38 -25.47 7.98
CA SER A 458 4.85 -26.02 6.69
C SER A 458 6.36 -26.34 6.72
N GLY A 459 6.71 -27.46 7.36
CA GLY A 459 8.08 -27.99 7.45
C GLY A 459 8.56 -28.78 6.22
N SER A 460 7.77 -28.83 5.14
CA SER A 460 8.11 -29.61 3.93
C SER A 460 9.39 -29.11 3.26
N PHE A 461 10.24 -30.04 2.82
CA PHE A 461 11.42 -29.75 2.00
C PHE A 461 11.15 -29.77 0.49
N ASP A 462 9.90 -29.97 0.07
CA ASP A 462 9.54 -29.94 -1.36
C ASP A 462 9.73 -28.51 -1.93
N PRO A 463 10.68 -28.30 -2.87
CA PRO A 463 10.98 -26.97 -3.40
C PRO A 463 9.87 -26.40 -4.29
N ARG A 464 8.85 -27.20 -4.62
CA ARG A 464 7.68 -26.80 -5.43
C ARG A 464 6.59 -26.13 -4.59
N VAL A 465 6.64 -26.29 -3.27
CA VAL A 465 5.69 -25.63 -2.37
C VAL A 465 6.01 -24.14 -2.34
N ARG A 466 4.98 -23.30 -2.52
CA ARG A 466 5.11 -21.82 -2.63
C ARG A 466 5.96 -21.26 -1.50
N HIS A 467 5.58 -21.54 -0.24
CA HIS A 467 6.34 -21.16 0.94
C HIS A 467 6.44 -22.32 1.93
N THR A 468 7.65 -22.62 2.34
CA THR A 468 7.97 -23.49 3.47
C THR A 468 8.89 -22.73 4.40
N ILE A 469 9.03 -23.20 5.64
CA ILE A 469 9.99 -22.62 6.59
C ILE A 469 11.38 -22.57 5.95
N TRP A 470 11.78 -23.62 5.24
CA TRP A 470 13.09 -23.72 4.59
C TRP A 470 13.25 -22.79 3.40
N SER A 471 12.24 -22.69 2.52
CA SER A 471 12.32 -21.80 1.36
C SER A 471 12.47 -20.34 1.80
N LEU A 472 11.78 -19.95 2.87
CA LEU A 472 11.84 -18.60 3.42
C LEU A 472 13.16 -18.37 4.17
N LEU A 473 13.53 -19.25 5.10
CA LEU A 473 14.76 -19.06 5.88
C LEU A 473 16.03 -19.17 5.04
N ILE A 474 16.12 -20.08 4.06
CA ILE A 474 17.31 -20.21 3.21
C ILE A 474 17.24 -19.23 2.04
N GLY A 475 16.18 -19.34 1.25
CA GLY A 475 15.99 -18.54 0.04
C GLY A 475 15.79 -17.06 0.35
N GLY A 476 14.89 -16.76 1.28
CA GLY A 476 14.64 -15.40 1.75
C GLY A 476 15.88 -14.77 2.41
N SER A 477 16.65 -15.51 3.23
CA SER A 477 17.87 -14.94 3.84
C SER A 477 18.95 -14.66 2.81
N LEU A 478 19.20 -15.56 1.84
CA LEU A 478 20.17 -15.30 0.78
C LEU A 478 19.74 -14.13 -0.11
N ASN A 479 18.45 -14.02 -0.42
CA ASN A 479 17.92 -12.91 -1.19
C ASN A 479 18.05 -11.58 -0.43
N SER A 480 17.67 -11.53 0.85
CA SER A 480 17.84 -10.35 1.70
C SER A 480 19.33 -10.02 1.94
N LEU A 481 20.20 -11.03 2.02
CA LEU A 481 21.64 -10.84 2.15
C LEU A 481 22.23 -10.18 0.91
N SER A 482 21.81 -10.59 -0.30
CA SER A 482 22.15 -9.90 -1.55
C SER A 482 21.82 -8.40 -1.45
N MET A 483 20.63 -8.09 -0.94
CA MET A 483 20.16 -6.70 -0.81
C MET A 483 20.94 -5.90 0.24
N TYR A 484 21.37 -6.47 1.36
CA TYR A 484 22.10 -5.72 2.39
C TYR A 484 23.62 -5.72 2.21
N SER A 485 24.21 -6.84 1.81
CA SER A 485 25.66 -7.01 1.76
C SER A 485 26.27 -6.69 0.42
N PHE A 486 25.55 -6.85 -0.69
CA PHE A 486 26.13 -6.71 -2.04
C PHE A 486 25.47 -5.61 -2.87
N ASN A 487 24.43 -4.97 -2.33
CA ASN A 487 23.84 -3.79 -2.93
C ASN A 487 24.61 -2.53 -2.53
N GLN A 488 25.05 -1.79 -3.54
CA GLN A 488 25.81 -0.56 -3.37
C GLN A 488 25.11 0.50 -2.52
N THR A 489 23.79 0.65 -2.67
CA THR A 489 23.01 1.64 -1.93
C THR A 489 23.07 1.38 -0.42
N GLN A 490 23.10 0.11 0.00
CA GLN A 490 23.17 -0.23 1.43
C GLN A 490 24.57 -0.04 1.98
N ILE A 491 25.58 -0.44 1.21
CA ILE A 491 26.98 -0.23 1.57
C ILE A 491 27.26 1.23 1.88
N GLN A 492 26.80 2.15 1.04
CA GLN A 492 27.00 3.57 1.28
C GLN A 492 26.35 4.06 2.58
N ARG A 493 25.11 3.63 2.88
CA ARG A 493 24.39 4.07 4.07
C ARG A 493 25.11 3.70 5.35
N TYR A 494 25.56 2.46 5.50
CA TYR A 494 26.34 2.11 6.68
C TYR A 494 27.78 2.63 6.64
N MET A 495 28.30 3.10 5.51
CA MET A 495 29.56 3.87 5.46
C MET A 495 29.39 5.36 5.86
N CYS A 496 28.16 5.86 5.91
CA CYS A 496 27.85 7.24 6.36
C CYS A 496 27.98 7.44 7.88
N VAL A 497 28.12 6.37 8.64
CA VAL A 497 28.34 6.41 10.09
C VAL A 497 29.84 6.39 10.37
N ARG A 498 30.35 7.26 11.23
CA ARG A 498 31.80 7.35 11.49
C ARG A 498 32.40 6.04 12.02
N THR A 499 31.76 5.38 12.97
CA THR A 499 32.32 4.23 13.69
C THR A 499 31.74 2.89 13.25
N THR A 500 32.56 1.84 13.25
CA THR A 500 32.10 0.47 12.91
C THR A 500 31.04 -0.01 13.90
N HIS A 501 31.20 0.33 15.18
CA HIS A 501 30.20 0.04 16.20
C HIS A 501 28.85 0.70 15.89
N GLY A 502 28.85 1.99 15.52
CA GLY A 502 27.64 2.71 15.14
C GLY A 502 26.95 2.13 13.90
N ALA A 503 27.71 1.67 12.90
CA ALA A 503 27.12 0.98 11.75
C ALA A 503 26.53 -0.39 12.10
N LYS A 504 27.15 -1.15 13.01
CA LYS A 504 26.55 -2.40 13.54
C LYS A 504 25.22 -2.09 14.22
N GLN A 505 25.20 -1.08 15.10
CA GLN A 505 23.97 -0.64 15.76
C GLN A 505 22.90 -0.22 14.74
N ALA A 506 23.26 0.52 13.69
CA ALA A 506 22.31 0.94 12.66
C ALA A 506 21.68 -0.26 11.93
N LEU A 507 22.48 -1.29 11.61
CA LEU A 507 22.00 -2.53 10.98
C LEU A 507 21.07 -3.34 11.90
N PHE A 508 21.36 -3.41 13.20
CA PHE A 508 20.48 -4.10 14.16
C PHE A 508 19.17 -3.35 14.40
N ILE A 509 19.20 -2.03 14.51
CA ILE A 509 17.99 -1.20 14.60
C ILE A 509 17.14 -1.39 13.32
N ASN A 510 17.79 -1.38 12.16
CA ASN A 510 17.14 -1.68 10.89
C ASN A 510 16.50 -3.08 10.86
N ALA A 511 17.16 -4.10 11.42
CA ALA A 511 16.61 -5.46 11.47
C ALA A 511 15.30 -5.49 12.27
N ALA A 512 15.27 -4.86 13.44
CA ALA A 512 14.07 -4.74 14.26
C ALA A 512 12.96 -3.95 13.56
N GLY A 513 13.29 -2.80 12.94
CA GLY A 513 12.33 -1.98 12.21
C GLY A 513 11.73 -2.68 10.98
N THR A 514 12.54 -3.38 10.21
CA THR A 514 12.08 -4.16 9.05
C THR A 514 11.18 -5.32 9.48
N ALA A 515 11.55 -6.03 10.55
CA ALA A 515 10.70 -7.07 11.13
C ALA A 515 9.35 -6.50 11.59
N LEU A 516 9.35 -5.35 12.29
CA LEU A 516 8.13 -4.67 12.72
C LEU A 516 7.21 -4.37 11.54
N ILE A 517 7.73 -3.84 10.42
CA ILE A 517 6.90 -3.49 9.26
C ILE A 517 6.36 -4.74 8.55
N ILE A 518 7.17 -5.79 8.38
CA ILE A 518 6.71 -7.04 7.76
C ILE A 518 5.61 -7.69 8.61
N LEU A 519 5.79 -7.76 9.93
CA LEU A 519 4.80 -8.34 10.85
C LEU A 519 3.53 -7.48 10.91
N SER A 520 3.67 -6.15 10.92
CA SER A 520 2.52 -5.23 10.87
C SER A 520 1.73 -5.38 9.58
N SER A 521 2.41 -5.44 8.43
CA SER A 521 1.78 -5.66 7.13
C SER A 521 1.13 -7.04 7.04
N SER A 522 1.73 -8.04 7.68
CA SER A 522 1.16 -9.38 7.75
C SER A 522 -0.10 -9.42 8.61
N LEU A 523 -0.11 -8.71 9.75
CA LEU A 523 -1.30 -8.52 10.58
C LEU A 523 -2.41 -7.81 9.83
N ILE A 524 -2.10 -6.79 9.02
CA ILE A 524 -3.08 -6.15 8.13
C ILE A 524 -3.69 -7.19 7.17
N GLY A 525 -2.88 -8.09 6.60
CA GLY A 525 -3.40 -9.18 5.75
C GLY A 525 -4.40 -10.11 6.47
N ILE A 526 -4.14 -10.42 7.74
CA ILE A 526 -5.08 -11.19 8.59
C ILE A 526 -6.38 -10.39 8.81
N ILE A 527 -6.26 -9.09 9.12
CA ILE A 527 -7.39 -8.18 9.32
C ILE A 527 -8.23 -8.06 8.05
N LEU A 528 -7.59 -7.87 6.89
CA LEU A 528 -8.25 -7.82 5.58
C LEU A 528 -9.11 -9.06 5.36
N TYR A 529 -8.56 -10.24 5.62
CA TYR A 529 -9.29 -11.48 5.48
C TYR A 529 -10.46 -11.55 6.46
N ALA A 530 -10.24 -11.24 7.74
CA ALA A 530 -11.30 -11.29 8.76
C ALA A 530 -12.44 -10.29 8.48
N PHE A 531 -12.13 -9.15 7.87
CA PHE A 531 -13.11 -8.14 7.48
C PHE A 531 -13.93 -8.59 6.25
N TYR A 532 -13.28 -9.17 5.24
CA TYR A 532 -13.91 -9.58 3.99
C TYR A 532 -14.27 -11.07 3.89
N VAL A 533 -14.21 -11.84 4.99
CA VAL A 533 -14.40 -13.30 4.97
C VAL A 533 -15.74 -13.72 4.35
N ASP A 534 -16.77 -12.91 4.53
CA ASP A 534 -18.14 -13.19 4.07
C ASP A 534 -18.42 -12.63 2.67
N CYS A 535 -17.62 -11.66 2.22
CA CYS A 535 -17.69 -11.07 0.89
C CYS A 535 -16.31 -10.57 0.44
N ASP A 536 -15.61 -11.39 -0.35
CA ASP A 536 -14.31 -11.08 -0.93
C ASP A 536 -14.43 -10.07 -2.10
N PRO A 537 -13.85 -8.86 -1.99
CA PRO A 537 -13.90 -7.84 -3.04
C PRO A 537 -13.26 -8.26 -4.36
N TYR A 538 -12.26 -9.15 -4.34
CA TYR A 538 -11.55 -9.55 -5.55
C TYR A 538 -12.38 -10.51 -6.40
N THR A 539 -12.94 -11.56 -5.79
CA THR A 539 -13.84 -12.51 -6.48
C THR A 539 -15.17 -11.86 -6.84
N ALA A 540 -15.67 -10.94 -6.00
CA ALA A 540 -16.86 -10.14 -6.29
C ALA A 540 -16.65 -9.05 -7.35
N LYS A 541 -15.43 -8.87 -7.88
CA LYS A 541 -15.07 -7.88 -8.92
C LYS A 541 -15.24 -6.42 -8.51
N TYR A 542 -15.20 -6.12 -7.21
CA TYR A 542 -15.07 -4.73 -6.72
C TYR A 542 -13.66 -4.20 -6.91
N VAL A 543 -12.65 -5.09 -6.90
CA VAL A 543 -11.28 -4.76 -7.29
C VAL A 543 -10.85 -5.60 -8.49
N SER A 544 -10.09 -4.98 -9.39
CA SER A 544 -9.61 -5.63 -10.62
C SER A 544 -8.39 -6.51 -10.39
N ASP A 545 -7.54 -6.11 -9.45
CA ASP A 545 -6.32 -6.80 -9.05
C ASP A 545 -6.36 -7.06 -7.54
N ILE A 546 -5.76 -8.17 -7.12
CA ILE A 546 -5.68 -8.52 -5.71
C ILE A 546 -4.82 -7.52 -4.93
N ASP A 547 -3.81 -6.93 -5.55
CA ASP A 547 -2.92 -5.97 -4.89
C ASP A 547 -3.63 -4.62 -4.60
N GLN A 548 -4.86 -4.42 -5.12
CA GLN A 548 -5.73 -3.28 -4.80
C GLN A 548 -6.56 -3.48 -3.52
N ILE A 549 -6.59 -4.69 -2.95
CA ILE A 549 -7.45 -4.99 -1.80
C ILE A 549 -7.09 -4.18 -0.56
N PHE A 550 -5.80 -3.92 -0.33
CA PHE A 550 -5.35 -3.15 0.81
C PHE A 550 -5.70 -1.64 0.67
N PRO A 551 -5.40 -0.97 -0.47
CA PRO A 551 -5.90 0.38 -0.72
C PRO A 551 -7.43 0.49 -0.63
N TYR A 552 -8.16 -0.51 -1.14
CA TYR A 552 -9.62 -0.56 -1.04
C TYR A 552 -10.09 -0.60 0.42
N PHE A 553 -9.47 -1.45 1.24
CA PHE A 553 -9.74 -1.51 2.68
C PHE A 553 -9.39 -0.23 3.44
N VAL A 554 -8.30 0.44 3.08
CA VAL A 554 -7.97 1.76 3.64
C VAL A 554 -9.11 2.74 3.42
N MET A 555 -9.74 2.72 2.24
CA MET A 555 -10.93 3.54 1.98
C MET A 555 -12.15 3.07 2.79
N ASP A 556 -12.33 1.76 3.00
CA ASP A 556 -13.45 1.22 3.78
C ASP A 556 -13.36 1.50 5.28
N VAL A 557 -12.16 1.67 5.81
CA VAL A 557 -11.96 1.84 7.24
C VAL A 557 -11.56 3.27 7.61
N LEU A 558 -10.75 3.94 6.79
CA LEU A 558 -10.17 5.25 7.11
C LEU A 558 -10.86 6.43 6.41
N SER A 559 -11.75 6.25 5.43
CA SER A 559 -12.37 7.39 4.72
C SER A 559 -13.22 8.30 5.62
N SER A 560 -13.73 7.77 6.74
CA SER A 560 -14.44 8.57 7.74
C SER A 560 -13.54 9.57 8.48
N LYS A 561 -12.22 9.36 8.43
CA LYS A 561 -11.17 10.18 9.07
C LYS A 561 -10.42 10.94 7.98
N LYS A 562 -10.98 12.09 7.59
CA LYS A 562 -10.41 12.97 6.56
C LYS A 562 -8.91 13.19 6.76
N GLY A 563 -8.13 12.97 5.72
CA GLY A 563 -6.67 13.15 5.69
C GLY A 563 -5.85 11.88 5.84
N LEU A 564 -6.34 10.86 6.57
CA LEU A 564 -5.59 9.61 6.76
C LEU A 564 -5.41 8.80 5.46
N PRO A 565 -6.45 8.64 4.60
CA PRO A 565 -6.26 8.04 3.28
C PRO A 565 -5.26 8.80 2.40
N GLY A 566 -5.28 10.13 2.43
CA GLY A 566 -4.32 10.97 1.71
C GLY A 566 -2.88 10.76 2.17
N ILE A 567 -2.65 10.69 3.49
CA ILE A 567 -1.35 10.38 4.09
C ILE A 567 -0.88 8.97 3.68
N PHE A 568 -1.75 7.97 3.76
CA PHE A 568 -1.43 6.60 3.34
C PHE A 568 -1.00 6.55 1.87
N LEU A 569 -1.76 7.17 0.98
CA LEU A 569 -1.46 7.20 -0.44
C LEU A 569 -0.12 7.91 -0.70
N ALA A 570 0.14 9.00 0.01
CA ALA A 570 1.40 9.72 -0.07
C ALA A 570 2.61 8.87 0.35
N CYS A 571 2.47 8.01 1.37
CA CYS A 571 3.51 7.05 1.74
C CYS A 571 3.81 6.04 0.63
N VAL A 572 2.76 5.46 0.04
CA VAL A 572 2.91 4.48 -1.06
C VAL A 572 3.66 5.10 -2.24
N PHE A 573 3.29 6.33 -2.62
CA PHE A 573 3.99 7.07 -3.69
C PHE A 573 5.42 7.45 -3.30
N SER A 574 5.63 7.98 -2.09
CA SER A 574 6.94 8.44 -1.64
C SER A 574 7.95 7.29 -1.53
N GLY A 575 7.54 6.13 -1.00
CA GLY A 575 8.37 4.93 -0.99
C GLY A 575 8.73 4.42 -2.39
N SER A 576 7.78 4.45 -3.33
CA SER A 576 8.03 4.08 -4.73
C SER A 576 9.00 5.05 -5.42
N LEU A 577 8.81 6.36 -5.21
CA LEU A 577 9.68 7.40 -5.77
C LEU A 577 11.12 7.29 -5.25
N SER A 578 11.32 6.95 -3.96
CA SER A 578 12.66 6.75 -3.38
C SER A 578 13.40 5.58 -4.05
N THR A 579 12.70 4.45 -4.27
CA THR A 579 13.28 3.28 -4.95
C THR A 579 13.56 3.56 -6.43
N ILE A 580 12.60 4.15 -7.16
CA ILE A 580 12.74 4.45 -8.60
C ILE A 580 13.85 5.47 -8.83
N SER A 581 13.88 6.55 -8.06
CA SER A 581 14.91 7.59 -8.19
C SER A 581 16.31 7.01 -7.95
N SER A 582 16.49 6.25 -6.88
CA SER A 582 17.77 5.60 -6.56
C SER A 582 18.19 4.60 -7.64
N GLY A 583 17.24 3.81 -8.16
CA GLY A 583 17.48 2.84 -9.24
C GLY A 583 17.87 3.48 -10.57
N LEU A 584 17.11 4.48 -11.05
CA LEU A 584 17.37 5.18 -12.31
C LEU A 584 18.71 5.92 -12.28
N ASN A 585 19.02 6.59 -11.18
CA ASN A 585 20.29 7.30 -11.01
C ASN A 585 21.47 6.32 -11.02
N SER A 586 21.34 5.18 -10.33
CA SER A 586 22.38 4.15 -10.33
C SER A 586 22.60 3.57 -11.72
N LEU A 587 21.52 3.30 -12.48
CA LEU A 587 21.61 2.71 -13.82
C LEU A 587 22.19 3.67 -14.86
N ALA A 588 21.76 4.93 -14.86
CA ALA A 588 22.29 5.94 -15.78
C ALA A 588 23.81 6.11 -15.60
N ALA A 589 24.25 6.00 -14.37
CA ALA A 589 25.62 6.21 -14.03
C ALA A 589 26.51 4.98 -14.29
N VAL A 590 25.99 3.77 -14.07
CA VAL A 590 26.60 2.51 -14.56
C VAL A 590 26.80 2.57 -16.08
N VAL A 591 25.83 3.09 -16.85
CA VAL A 591 26.01 3.18 -18.32
C VAL A 591 27.12 4.16 -18.70
N ILE A 592 27.22 5.31 -18.03
CA ILE A 592 28.26 6.30 -18.36
C ILE A 592 29.66 5.79 -17.98
N GLU A 593 29.80 5.18 -16.82
CA GLU A 593 31.10 4.78 -16.30
C GLU A 593 31.54 3.40 -16.83
N ASP A 594 30.63 2.42 -16.84
CA ASP A 594 30.95 1.02 -17.16
C ASP A 594 30.87 0.74 -18.65
N VAL A 595 29.89 1.33 -19.34
CA VAL A 595 29.69 1.11 -20.77
C VAL A 595 30.44 2.16 -21.57
N TYR A 596 30.18 3.45 -21.35
CA TYR A 596 30.77 4.51 -22.17
C TYR A 596 32.28 4.65 -21.88
N LYS A 597 32.68 4.91 -20.63
CA LYS A 597 34.10 5.11 -20.29
C LYS A 597 34.88 3.78 -20.29
N GLY A 598 34.32 2.73 -19.71
CA GLY A 598 34.94 1.41 -19.64
C GLY A 598 35.25 0.77 -20.99
N LEU A 599 34.33 0.82 -21.95
CA LEU A 599 34.55 0.23 -23.29
C LEU A 599 35.25 1.19 -24.28
N MET A 600 34.98 2.50 -24.22
CA MET A 600 35.54 3.44 -25.20
C MET A 600 36.85 4.10 -24.75
N GLY A 601 37.25 3.96 -23.48
CA GLY A 601 38.50 4.50 -22.96
C GLY A 601 38.60 6.04 -22.97
N ARG A 602 37.46 6.74 -23.11
CA ARG A 602 37.39 8.20 -23.20
C ARG A 602 36.67 8.79 -22.00
N THR A 603 37.27 9.81 -21.37
CA THR A 603 36.63 10.57 -20.29
C THR A 603 35.77 11.71 -20.87
N LEU A 604 34.63 11.96 -20.23
CA LEU A 604 33.76 13.10 -20.54
C LEU A 604 34.09 14.27 -19.60
N SER A 605 33.83 15.50 -20.03
CA SER A 605 33.87 16.65 -19.11
C SER A 605 32.70 16.58 -18.13
N ASP A 606 32.88 17.12 -16.91
CA ASP A 606 31.89 17.05 -15.83
C ASP A 606 30.51 17.59 -16.25
N GLU A 607 30.48 18.68 -17.04
CA GLU A 607 29.24 19.26 -17.56
C GLU A 607 28.52 18.35 -18.57
N ARG A 608 29.27 17.73 -19.50
CA ARG A 608 28.71 16.81 -20.50
C ARG A 608 28.25 15.51 -19.84
N GLN A 609 28.99 15.02 -18.85
CA GLN A 609 28.62 13.86 -18.06
C GLN A 609 27.31 14.11 -17.30
N GLY A 610 27.17 15.26 -16.65
CA GLY A 610 25.93 15.66 -15.98
C GLY A 610 24.73 15.75 -16.93
N LEU A 611 24.92 16.28 -18.14
CA LEU A 611 23.86 16.37 -19.15
C LEU A 611 23.46 14.99 -19.69
N ILE A 612 24.43 14.15 -20.06
CA ILE A 612 24.19 12.80 -20.58
C ILE A 612 23.48 11.95 -19.52
N SER A 613 23.88 12.05 -18.25
CA SER A 613 23.22 11.33 -17.15
C SER A 613 21.75 11.71 -17.01
N LYS A 614 21.41 13.01 -17.14
CA LYS A 614 20.01 13.47 -17.08
C LYS A 614 19.19 12.94 -18.26
N ILE A 615 19.74 13.01 -19.47
CA ILE A 615 19.08 12.48 -20.68
C ILE A 615 18.84 10.98 -20.53
N PHE A 616 19.85 10.24 -20.07
CA PHE A 616 19.75 8.80 -19.90
C PHE A 616 18.75 8.40 -18.82
N SER A 617 18.70 9.11 -17.68
CA SER A 617 17.66 8.90 -16.65
C SER A 617 16.25 9.12 -17.17
N ILE A 618 16.02 10.12 -18.05
CA ILE A 618 14.72 10.36 -18.69
C ILE A 618 14.36 9.22 -19.63
N VAL A 619 15.29 8.79 -20.48
CA VAL A 619 15.07 7.69 -21.43
C VAL A 619 14.79 6.38 -20.69
N LEU A 620 15.59 6.04 -19.70
CA LEU A 620 15.36 4.87 -18.84
C LEU A 620 14.01 4.95 -18.11
N GLY A 621 13.64 6.13 -17.62
CA GLY A 621 12.33 6.36 -17.01
C GLY A 621 11.18 6.05 -17.98
N ALA A 622 11.27 6.50 -19.24
CA ALA A 622 10.29 6.18 -20.27
C ALA A 622 10.25 4.68 -20.61
N VAL A 623 11.40 4.00 -20.66
CA VAL A 623 11.47 2.54 -20.86
C VAL A 623 10.83 1.80 -19.69
N VAL A 624 11.11 2.19 -18.44
CA VAL A 624 10.48 1.61 -17.25
C VAL A 624 8.97 1.80 -17.28
N MET A 625 8.48 2.98 -17.67
CA MET A 625 7.05 3.25 -17.86
C MET A 625 6.43 2.32 -18.90
N LEU A 626 7.08 2.10 -20.05
CA LEU A 626 6.59 1.16 -21.06
C LEU A 626 6.58 -0.28 -20.54
N LEU A 627 7.62 -0.69 -19.80
CA LEU A 627 7.73 -2.02 -19.21
C LEU A 627 6.67 -2.31 -18.15
N THR A 628 6.05 -1.29 -17.53
CA THR A 628 4.94 -1.51 -16.57
C THR A 628 3.78 -2.29 -17.18
N TYR A 629 3.51 -2.09 -18.48
CA TYR A 629 2.49 -2.86 -19.20
C TYR A 629 2.85 -4.36 -19.26
N VAL A 630 4.13 -4.69 -19.46
CA VAL A 630 4.60 -6.09 -19.46
C VAL A 630 4.50 -6.69 -18.06
N VAL A 631 4.82 -5.92 -17.02
CA VAL A 631 4.74 -6.37 -15.62
C VAL A 631 3.32 -6.74 -15.22
N SER A 632 2.29 -6.11 -15.80
CA SER A 632 0.88 -6.45 -15.54
C SER A 632 0.52 -7.91 -15.85
N TYR A 633 1.30 -8.61 -16.68
CA TYR A 633 1.10 -10.03 -17.01
C TYR A 633 1.81 -11.00 -16.04
N LEU A 634 2.74 -10.51 -15.20
CA LEU A 634 3.58 -11.34 -14.33
C LEU A 634 2.86 -11.82 -13.06
N GLY A 635 1.62 -11.39 -12.80
CA GLY A 635 0.80 -11.78 -11.65
C GLY A 635 0.96 -10.80 -10.49
N SER A 636 0.84 -11.27 -9.25
CA SER A 636 0.96 -10.37 -8.09
C SER A 636 2.31 -9.67 -8.06
N ILE A 637 2.28 -8.39 -7.68
CA ILE A 637 3.44 -7.49 -7.67
C ILE A 637 4.56 -8.08 -6.82
N LEU A 638 4.23 -8.67 -5.66
CA LEU A 638 5.20 -9.30 -4.76
C LEU A 638 5.92 -10.49 -5.40
N ASN A 639 5.18 -11.39 -6.05
CA ASN A 639 5.75 -12.56 -6.70
C ASN A 639 6.64 -12.17 -7.89
N ALA A 640 6.17 -11.23 -8.72
CA ALA A 640 6.94 -10.71 -9.85
C ALA A 640 8.25 -10.05 -9.39
N ALA A 641 8.19 -9.23 -8.34
CA ALA A 641 9.36 -8.55 -7.79
C ALA A 641 10.37 -9.54 -7.19
N LEU A 642 9.94 -10.49 -6.37
CA LEU A 642 10.84 -11.43 -5.71
C LEU A 642 11.45 -12.45 -6.68
N SER A 643 10.69 -12.92 -7.67
CA SER A 643 11.21 -13.81 -8.71
C SER A 643 12.27 -13.12 -9.57
N LEU A 644 11.99 -11.91 -10.06
CA LEU A 644 12.96 -11.16 -10.87
C LEU A 644 14.19 -10.76 -10.05
N SER A 645 13.98 -10.34 -8.80
CA SER A 645 15.08 -10.07 -7.88
C SER A 645 15.94 -11.30 -7.63
N GLY A 646 15.35 -12.49 -7.46
CA GLY A 646 16.09 -13.73 -7.26
C GLY A 646 16.90 -14.17 -8.49
N VAL A 647 16.35 -13.99 -9.69
CA VAL A 647 17.05 -14.27 -10.97
C VAL A 647 18.33 -13.44 -11.08
N LEU A 648 18.30 -12.16 -10.68
CA LEU A 648 19.44 -11.25 -10.75
C LEU A 648 20.39 -11.36 -9.54
N SER A 649 19.82 -11.47 -8.34
CA SER A 649 20.57 -11.51 -7.07
C SER A 649 21.35 -12.79 -6.88
N GLY A 650 20.83 -13.93 -7.33
CA GLY A 650 21.51 -15.24 -7.21
C GLY A 650 22.90 -15.27 -7.84
N PRO A 651 23.05 -14.95 -9.15
CA PRO A 651 24.34 -14.89 -9.81
C PRO A 651 25.31 -13.89 -9.16
N ILE A 652 24.84 -12.69 -8.80
CA ILE A 652 25.69 -11.66 -8.18
C ILE A 652 26.21 -12.13 -6.82
N THR A 653 25.31 -12.60 -5.95
CA THR A 653 25.66 -13.14 -4.62
C THR A 653 26.63 -14.32 -4.77
N GLY A 654 26.40 -15.17 -5.76
CA GLY A 654 27.27 -16.30 -6.08
C GLY A 654 28.69 -15.88 -6.39
N VAL A 655 28.89 -14.82 -7.18
CA VAL A 655 30.22 -14.31 -7.53
C VAL A 655 30.92 -13.71 -6.32
N PHE A 656 30.21 -12.97 -5.46
CA PHE A 656 30.78 -12.45 -4.22
C PHE A 656 31.20 -13.58 -3.27
N PHE A 657 30.33 -14.58 -3.07
CA PHE A 657 30.65 -15.74 -2.25
C PHE A 657 31.86 -16.50 -2.80
N LEU A 658 31.88 -16.71 -4.11
CA LEU A 658 33.00 -17.33 -4.80
C LEU A 658 34.30 -16.53 -4.58
N GLY A 659 34.24 -15.20 -4.67
CA GLY A 659 35.38 -14.30 -4.44
C GLY A 659 35.89 -14.30 -3.00
N PHE A 660 34.99 -14.27 -2.01
CA PHE A 660 35.34 -14.14 -0.60
C PHE A 660 35.82 -15.44 0.04
N PHE A 661 35.24 -16.58 -0.34
CA PHE A 661 35.46 -17.86 0.35
C PHE A 661 36.35 -18.83 -0.45
N PHE A 662 36.56 -18.60 -1.75
CA PHE A 662 37.34 -19.51 -2.61
C PHE A 662 38.56 -18.78 -3.19
N PRO A 663 39.70 -18.75 -2.46
CA PRO A 663 40.91 -18.07 -2.92
C PRO A 663 41.42 -18.60 -4.26
N GLN A 664 41.17 -19.87 -4.56
CA GLN A 664 41.73 -20.53 -5.74
C GLN A 664 41.01 -20.19 -7.06
N VAL A 665 39.94 -19.41 -7.02
CA VAL A 665 39.14 -19.08 -8.20
C VAL A 665 39.79 -17.98 -9.04
N ASN A 666 39.83 -18.17 -10.36
CA ASN A 666 40.37 -17.20 -11.31
C ASN A 666 39.25 -16.41 -12.02
N ARG A 667 39.63 -15.38 -12.79
CA ARG A 667 38.67 -14.52 -13.51
C ARG A 667 37.76 -15.28 -14.50
N ARG A 668 38.27 -16.34 -15.12
CA ARG A 668 37.51 -17.14 -16.11
C ARG A 668 36.44 -17.96 -15.41
N GLY A 669 36.77 -18.58 -14.28
CA GLY A 669 35.79 -19.30 -13.46
C GLY A 669 34.71 -18.38 -12.91
N GLY A 670 35.08 -17.19 -12.42
CA GLY A 670 34.10 -16.19 -11.97
C GLY A 670 33.11 -15.79 -13.07
N LEU A 671 33.61 -15.48 -14.28
CA LEU A 671 32.77 -15.06 -15.40
C LEU A 671 31.89 -16.20 -15.94
N VAL A 672 32.45 -17.39 -16.15
CA VAL A 672 31.67 -18.53 -16.68
C VAL A 672 30.63 -18.99 -15.67
N GLY A 673 30.95 -19.00 -14.37
CA GLY A 673 29.99 -19.29 -13.32
C GLY A 673 28.82 -18.31 -13.29
N PHE A 674 29.10 -17.01 -13.43
CA PHE A 674 28.07 -15.96 -13.52
C PHE A 674 27.14 -16.15 -14.72
N LEU A 675 27.70 -16.33 -15.93
CA LEU A 675 26.92 -16.50 -17.16
C LEU A 675 26.09 -17.79 -17.15
N ALA A 676 26.66 -18.89 -16.65
CA ALA A 676 25.93 -20.15 -16.51
C ALA A 676 24.75 -20.02 -15.53
N SER A 677 24.96 -19.34 -14.41
CA SER A 677 23.91 -19.06 -13.44
C SER A 677 22.80 -18.19 -14.02
N LEU A 678 23.15 -17.09 -14.72
CA LEU A 678 22.15 -16.26 -15.41
C LEU A 678 21.32 -17.06 -16.43
N PHE A 679 21.96 -17.91 -17.22
CA PHE A 679 21.26 -18.75 -18.19
C PHE A 679 20.26 -19.70 -17.52
N VAL A 680 20.70 -20.44 -16.50
CA VAL A 680 19.84 -21.39 -15.75
C VAL A 680 18.67 -20.65 -15.10
N GLN A 681 18.91 -19.49 -14.52
CA GLN A 681 17.88 -18.71 -13.84
C GLN A 681 16.86 -18.13 -14.83
N CYS A 682 17.31 -17.61 -15.98
CA CYS A 682 16.42 -17.14 -17.04
C CYS A 682 15.58 -18.29 -17.61
N TRP A 683 16.18 -19.48 -17.80
CA TRP A 683 15.47 -20.67 -18.25
C TRP A 683 14.35 -21.06 -17.29
N ILE A 684 14.65 -21.14 -15.99
CA ILE A 684 13.66 -21.49 -14.95
C ILE A 684 12.54 -20.46 -14.92
N PHE A 685 12.88 -19.16 -14.88
CA PHE A 685 11.90 -18.08 -14.82
C PHE A 685 10.97 -18.06 -16.04
N LEU A 686 11.52 -18.10 -17.25
CA LEU A 686 10.72 -18.08 -18.48
C LEU A 686 9.82 -19.31 -18.57
N GLY A 687 10.33 -20.49 -18.24
CA GLY A 687 9.52 -21.71 -18.21
C GLY A 687 8.38 -21.66 -17.17
N ALA A 688 8.63 -21.07 -15.99
CA ALA A 688 7.59 -20.84 -14.99
C ALA A 688 6.49 -19.89 -15.49
N GLN A 689 6.84 -18.82 -16.20
CA GLN A 689 5.85 -17.90 -16.79
C GLN A 689 5.04 -18.57 -17.91
N LEU A 690 5.69 -19.35 -18.78
CA LEU A 690 5.03 -20.05 -19.89
C LEU A 690 4.07 -21.15 -19.41
N THR A 691 4.35 -21.77 -18.27
CA THR A 691 3.54 -22.87 -17.71
C THR A 691 2.56 -22.44 -16.61
N LYS A 692 2.53 -21.14 -16.26
CA LYS A 692 1.70 -20.57 -15.18
C LYS A 692 0.22 -20.94 -15.26
N LYS A 693 -0.37 -21.00 -16.45
CA LYS A 693 -1.79 -21.39 -16.66
C LYS A 693 -2.07 -22.87 -16.37
N GLN A 694 -1.05 -23.73 -16.43
CA GLN A 694 -1.16 -25.17 -16.16
C GLN A 694 -0.95 -25.52 -14.68
N MET A 695 -0.40 -24.60 -13.89
CA MET A 695 -0.17 -24.80 -12.45
C MET A 695 -1.48 -24.65 -11.68
N LYS A 696 -1.79 -25.59 -10.78
CA LYS A 696 -2.92 -25.43 -9.85
C LYS A 696 -2.67 -24.22 -8.95
N SER A 697 -3.67 -23.35 -8.86
CA SER A 697 -3.63 -22.17 -8.00
C SER A 697 -3.57 -22.57 -6.53
N ALA A 698 -2.47 -22.27 -5.83
CA ALA A 698 -2.29 -22.55 -4.39
C ALA A 698 -3.08 -21.59 -3.47
N ARG A 699 -4.14 -20.95 -3.98
CA ARG A 699 -4.93 -19.93 -3.26
C ARG A 699 -5.84 -20.61 -2.25
N LEU A 700 -5.94 -20.04 -1.05
CA LEU A 700 -6.92 -20.47 -0.05
C LEU A 700 -8.34 -20.03 -0.48
N PRO A 701 -9.39 -20.77 -0.08
CA PRO A 701 -10.77 -20.47 -0.51
C PRO A 701 -11.23 -19.10 -0.01
N LEU A 702 -12.02 -18.41 -0.83
CA LEU A 702 -12.65 -17.11 -0.58
C LEU A 702 -14.17 -17.26 -0.78
N SER A 703 -14.96 -16.43 -0.11
CA SER A 703 -16.42 -16.48 -0.18
C SER A 703 -17.00 -15.22 -0.82
N VAL A 704 -18.05 -15.40 -1.61
CA VAL A 704 -18.92 -14.32 -2.11
C VAL A 704 -20.36 -14.49 -1.63
N ALA A 705 -20.59 -15.38 -0.66
CA ALA A 705 -21.93 -15.82 -0.26
C ALA A 705 -22.82 -14.66 0.22
N ASN A 706 -22.23 -13.66 0.88
CA ASN A 706 -22.94 -12.49 1.39
C ASN A 706 -22.61 -11.22 0.61
N CYS A 707 -22.18 -11.34 -0.66
CA CYS A 707 -21.92 -10.18 -1.49
C CYS A 707 -23.23 -9.57 -2.05
N PRO A 708 -23.37 -8.22 -2.04
CA PRO A 708 -24.58 -7.50 -2.46
C PRO A 708 -25.07 -7.71 -3.91
N THR A 709 -24.32 -8.38 -4.77
CA THR A 709 -24.68 -8.63 -6.17
C THR A 709 -24.72 -10.14 -6.43
N PRO A 710 -25.73 -10.67 -7.15
CA PRO A 710 -25.65 -12.03 -7.66
C PRO A 710 -24.57 -12.05 -8.76
N VAL A 711 -23.36 -12.48 -8.40
CA VAL A 711 -22.31 -12.76 -9.37
C VAL A 711 -22.68 -14.07 -10.04
N ASN A 712 -23.02 -14.03 -11.33
CA ASN A 712 -23.08 -15.24 -12.15
C ASN A 712 -21.66 -15.83 -12.20
N ILE A 713 -21.40 -16.83 -11.37
CA ILE A 713 -20.14 -17.57 -11.39
C ILE A 713 -20.17 -18.44 -12.65
N THR A 714 -19.57 -17.94 -13.74
CA THR A 714 -19.19 -18.80 -14.86
C THR A 714 -18.17 -19.80 -14.37
N ILE A 715 -18.59 -21.04 -14.16
CA ILE A 715 -17.69 -22.17 -13.95
C ILE A 715 -16.94 -22.36 -15.26
N SER A 716 -15.71 -21.85 -15.35
CA SER A 716 -14.81 -22.21 -16.43
C SER A 716 -14.55 -23.72 -16.36
N LEU A 717 -15.15 -24.48 -17.27
CA LEU A 717 -14.77 -25.87 -17.51
C LEU A 717 -13.28 -25.89 -17.85
N THR A 718 -12.49 -26.51 -16.98
CA THR A 718 -11.06 -26.77 -17.21
C THR A 718 -10.92 -27.71 -18.40
N THR A 719 -10.59 -27.15 -19.57
CA THR A 719 -10.10 -27.94 -20.70
C THR A 719 -8.81 -28.63 -20.26
N SER A 720 -8.78 -29.96 -20.41
CA SER A 720 -7.60 -30.79 -20.17
C SER A 720 -6.48 -30.41 -21.15
N ILE A 721 -5.58 -29.52 -20.72
CA ILE A 721 -4.36 -29.21 -21.45
C ILE A 721 -3.37 -30.34 -21.14
N LYS A 722 -2.77 -30.95 -22.18
CA LYS A 722 -1.69 -31.94 -22.05
C LYS A 722 -0.65 -31.45 -21.04
N ALA A 723 -0.42 -32.25 -19.99
CA ALA A 723 0.53 -31.92 -18.93
C ALA A 723 1.95 -31.81 -19.51
N ASN A 724 2.58 -30.63 -19.35
CA ASN A 724 3.98 -30.46 -19.71
C ASN A 724 4.83 -31.38 -18.81
N PRO A 725 5.71 -32.25 -19.36
CA PRO A 725 6.55 -33.14 -18.55
C PRO A 725 7.51 -32.39 -17.61
N LEU A 726 7.84 -31.13 -17.92
CA LEU A 726 8.65 -30.24 -17.09
C LEU A 726 7.82 -29.38 -16.13
N LEU A 727 6.50 -29.58 -16.03
CA LEU A 727 5.63 -28.77 -15.17
C LEU A 727 6.08 -28.80 -13.70
N GLY A 728 6.53 -29.96 -13.22
CA GLY A 728 7.09 -30.11 -11.87
C GLY A 728 8.36 -29.29 -11.65
N PHE A 729 9.23 -29.21 -12.67
CA PHE A 729 10.47 -28.41 -12.60
C PHE A 729 10.17 -26.90 -12.62
N TYR A 730 9.23 -26.47 -13.46
CA TYR A 730 8.83 -25.06 -13.50
C TYR A 730 7.98 -24.62 -12.30
N SER A 731 7.44 -25.57 -11.53
CA SER A 731 6.70 -25.28 -10.29
C SER A 731 7.59 -24.97 -9.08
N ILE A 732 8.92 -24.95 -9.23
CA ILE A 732 9.85 -24.55 -8.16
C ILE A 732 9.50 -23.13 -7.66
N SER A 733 9.36 -22.99 -6.35
CA SER A 733 9.08 -21.71 -5.72
C SER A 733 10.18 -20.69 -6.04
N TYR A 734 9.76 -19.46 -6.35
CA TYR A 734 10.63 -18.33 -6.62
C TYR A 734 11.61 -18.03 -5.47
N MET A 735 11.30 -18.47 -4.24
CA MET A 735 12.21 -18.36 -3.09
C MET A 735 13.50 -19.16 -3.28
N TRP A 736 13.47 -20.24 -4.08
CA TRP A 736 14.65 -21.07 -4.37
C TRP A 736 15.53 -20.52 -5.48
N TYR A 737 15.11 -19.47 -6.19
CA TYR A 737 15.89 -18.93 -7.31
C TYR A 737 17.25 -18.42 -6.82
N THR A 738 17.31 -17.60 -5.77
CA THR A 738 18.59 -17.08 -5.25
C THR A 738 19.56 -18.22 -4.84
N PRO A 739 19.16 -19.22 -4.02
CA PRO A 739 19.99 -20.39 -3.73
C PRO A 739 20.50 -21.12 -4.98
N ILE A 740 19.63 -21.43 -5.94
CA ILE A 740 20.00 -22.13 -7.19
C ILE A 740 21.05 -21.31 -7.95
N GLY A 741 20.84 -20.00 -8.04
CA GLY A 741 21.77 -19.09 -8.69
C GLY A 741 23.15 -19.09 -8.02
N VAL A 742 23.20 -18.96 -6.69
CA VAL A 742 24.45 -18.98 -5.91
C VAL A 742 25.19 -20.31 -6.10
N THR A 743 24.50 -21.43 -5.93
CA THR A 743 25.07 -22.76 -6.06
C THR A 743 25.61 -23.02 -7.46
N THR A 744 24.90 -22.56 -8.50
CA THR A 744 25.36 -22.69 -9.90
C THR A 744 26.66 -21.92 -10.14
N VAL A 745 26.78 -20.68 -9.64
CA VAL A 745 28.03 -19.91 -9.75
C VAL A 745 29.17 -20.62 -9.05
N ILE A 746 28.94 -21.13 -7.84
CA ILE A 746 29.99 -21.77 -7.04
C ILE A 746 30.49 -23.04 -7.73
N ILE A 747 29.58 -23.94 -8.13
CA ILE A 747 29.94 -25.22 -8.76
C ILE A 747 30.69 -24.97 -10.08
N VAL A 748 30.09 -24.20 -10.99
CA VAL A 748 30.70 -23.95 -12.31
C VAL A 748 31.98 -23.15 -12.16
N GLY A 749 32.00 -22.15 -11.29
CA GLY A 749 33.15 -21.28 -11.08
C GLY A 749 34.36 -21.99 -10.50
N VAL A 750 34.16 -22.93 -9.56
CA VAL A 750 35.23 -23.77 -9.02
C VAL A 750 35.74 -24.74 -10.09
N ILE A 751 34.85 -25.44 -10.80
CA ILE A 751 35.23 -26.41 -11.85
C ILE A 751 36.05 -25.72 -12.96
N VAL A 752 35.55 -24.60 -13.49
CA VAL A 752 36.24 -23.87 -14.56
C VAL A 752 37.55 -23.29 -14.06
N SER A 753 37.62 -22.79 -12.82
CA SER A 753 38.89 -22.30 -12.25
C SER A 753 39.93 -23.40 -12.10
N TYR A 754 39.50 -24.61 -11.73
CA TYR A 754 40.36 -25.79 -11.64
C TYR A 754 40.90 -26.18 -13.03
N LEU A 755 40.04 -26.20 -14.05
CA LEU A 755 40.42 -26.54 -15.42
C LEU A 755 41.26 -25.47 -16.12
N THR A 756 41.16 -24.20 -15.71
CA THR A 756 41.84 -23.07 -16.36
C THR A 756 42.98 -22.48 -15.54
N ARG A 757 43.46 -23.21 -14.52
CA ARG A 757 44.44 -22.72 -13.55
C ARG A 757 45.81 -22.44 -14.21
N PRO A 758 46.38 -21.22 -14.07
CA PRO A 758 47.75 -20.95 -14.50
C PRO A 758 48.78 -21.57 -13.53
N LEU A 759 49.92 -22.02 -14.05
CA LEU A 759 51.01 -22.71 -13.32
C LEU A 759 51.75 -21.82 -12.28
N LYS A 760 51.54 -20.50 -12.27
CA LYS A 760 52.03 -19.57 -11.25
C LYS A 760 50.86 -18.83 -10.63
N SER A 761 50.62 -19.03 -9.34
CA SER A 761 49.60 -18.32 -8.57
C SER A 761 50.09 -16.90 -8.27
N ASN A 762 49.38 -15.87 -8.73
CA ASN A 762 49.55 -14.54 -8.15
C ASN A 762 49.09 -14.60 -6.69
N GLU A 763 49.88 -14.05 -5.78
CA GLU A 763 49.53 -13.96 -4.36
C GLU A 763 48.30 -13.05 -4.18
N ILE A 764 47.27 -13.55 -3.51
CA ILE A 764 46.03 -12.79 -3.27
C ILE A 764 46.15 -12.03 -1.96
N ASP A 765 45.80 -10.74 -1.96
CA ASP A 765 45.75 -9.91 -0.75
C ASP A 765 44.78 -10.54 0.28
N PRO A 766 45.25 -10.94 1.49
CA PRO A 766 44.42 -11.52 2.54
C PRO A 766 43.24 -10.62 2.94
N LYS A 767 43.32 -9.31 2.70
CA LYS A 767 42.22 -8.37 2.96
C LYS A 767 41.00 -8.59 2.06
N LEU A 768 41.13 -9.32 0.96
CA LEU A 768 40.04 -9.63 0.02
C LEU A 768 39.35 -10.97 0.30
N ILE A 769 39.82 -11.72 1.29
CA ILE A 769 39.31 -13.04 1.64
C ILE A 769 38.72 -12.98 3.06
N ILE A 770 37.62 -13.71 3.27
CA ILE A 770 37.04 -13.92 4.59
C ILE A 770 37.63 -15.22 5.15
N ARG A 771 38.47 -15.13 6.18
CA ARG A 771 39.02 -16.32 6.86
C ARG A 771 37.95 -16.89 7.81
N ILE A 772 37.54 -18.13 7.56
CA ILE A 772 36.59 -18.89 8.40
C ILE A 772 37.28 -19.37 9.71
N SER A 773 38.51 -18.95 10.01
CA SER A 773 39.30 -19.43 11.16
C SER A 773 38.72 -19.11 12.56
N ASN A 774 37.63 -18.35 12.65
CA ASN A 774 36.90 -18.12 13.90
C ASN A 774 35.58 -18.90 13.99
N VAL A 775 35.27 -19.76 13.03
CA VAL A 775 34.13 -20.69 13.07
C VAL A 775 34.70 -22.10 13.10
N ASN A 776 34.93 -22.63 14.30
CA ASN A 776 35.27 -24.04 14.51
C ASN A 776 34.09 -24.93 14.07
N CYS A 777 34.03 -25.27 12.79
CA CYS A 777 33.11 -26.26 12.28
C CYS A 777 33.84 -27.62 12.25
N CYS A 778 33.58 -28.45 13.26
CA CYS A 778 34.26 -29.73 13.49
C CYS A 778 34.03 -30.79 12.39
N CYS A 779 33.24 -30.47 11.36
CA CYS A 779 32.68 -31.43 10.40
C CYS A 779 33.33 -31.36 8.99
N LEU A 780 34.34 -30.50 8.76
CA LEU A 780 34.98 -30.39 7.45
C LEU A 780 36.17 -31.37 7.30
N PRO A 781 36.24 -32.19 6.24
CA PRO A 781 37.40 -33.03 5.93
C PRO A 781 38.70 -32.21 5.78
N LYS A 782 39.83 -32.72 6.29
CA LYS A 782 41.14 -32.05 6.26
C LYS A 782 41.58 -31.59 4.86
N CYS A 783 41.26 -32.34 3.79
CA CYS A 783 41.63 -31.95 2.43
C CYS A 783 40.93 -30.66 1.96
N ILE A 784 39.70 -30.40 2.42
CA ILE A 784 38.95 -29.19 2.08
C ILE A 784 39.48 -28.01 2.91
N HIS A 785 39.84 -28.26 4.16
CA HIS A 785 40.48 -27.27 5.03
C HIS A 785 41.83 -26.78 4.46
N ASP A 786 42.69 -27.70 4.01
CA ASP A 786 44.00 -27.37 3.44
C ASP A 786 43.87 -26.71 2.05
N TRP A 787 42.84 -27.09 1.29
CA TRP A 787 42.48 -26.45 0.02
C TRP A 787 41.99 -25.00 0.22
N ILE A 788 41.21 -24.71 1.27
CA ILE A 788 40.77 -23.34 1.60
C ILE A 788 41.94 -22.40 1.96
N ARG A 789 43.03 -22.93 2.52
CA ARG A 789 44.20 -22.12 2.95
C ARG A 789 45.28 -21.91 1.88
N TYR A 790 45.22 -22.62 0.75
CA TYR A 790 46.25 -22.57 -0.28
C TYR A 790 46.30 -21.21 -1.01
N GLY A 791 47.44 -20.51 -0.97
CA GLY A 791 47.71 -19.27 -1.74
C GLY A 791 47.45 -17.94 -1.02
N VAL A 792 47.20 -17.96 0.29
CA VAL A 792 46.97 -16.74 1.11
C VAL A 792 48.24 -16.43 1.92
N LYS A 793 48.76 -15.20 1.85
CA LYS A 793 49.88 -14.76 2.71
C LYS A 793 49.49 -14.85 4.19
N GLU A 794 50.32 -15.49 5.01
CA GLU A 794 50.19 -15.43 6.46
C GLU A 794 50.45 -13.99 6.94
N ASP A 795 49.54 -13.46 7.75
CA ASP A 795 49.64 -12.11 8.29
C ASP A 795 50.63 -12.16 9.47
N VAL A 796 51.91 -11.87 9.21
CA VAL A 796 53.01 -11.88 10.19
C VAL A 796 52.72 -10.98 11.41
N ASN A 797 51.77 -10.04 11.30
CA ASN A 797 51.37 -9.15 12.38
C ASN A 797 50.34 -9.74 13.37
N LEU A 798 49.54 -10.73 12.96
CA LEU A 798 48.56 -11.39 13.85
C LEU A 798 49.23 -12.41 14.79
N GLU A 799 50.25 -13.12 14.31
CA GLU A 799 51.05 -14.00 15.19
C GLU A 799 51.89 -13.20 16.20
N LYS A 800 52.42 -12.04 15.83
CA LYS A 800 53.12 -11.17 16.80
C LYS A 800 52.17 -10.62 17.86
N LYS A 801 50.91 -10.33 17.53
CA LYS A 801 49.92 -9.87 18.49
C LYS A 801 49.49 -11.00 19.44
N ASN A 802 49.17 -12.17 18.90
CA ASN A 802 48.86 -13.35 19.72
C ASN A 802 50.04 -13.82 20.57
N ASN A 803 51.28 -13.79 20.06
CA ASN A 803 52.46 -14.17 20.85
C ASN A 803 52.82 -13.13 21.92
N ASN A 804 52.51 -11.86 21.72
CA ASN A 804 52.69 -10.82 22.73
C ASN A 804 51.59 -10.89 23.81
N ASP A 805 50.35 -11.18 23.42
CA ASP A 805 49.23 -11.37 24.36
C ASP A 805 49.39 -12.67 25.18
N ILE A 806 49.92 -13.74 24.57
CA ILE A 806 50.27 -14.98 25.29
C ILE A 806 51.46 -14.75 26.23
N LYS A 807 52.47 -13.96 25.82
CA LYS A 807 53.59 -13.60 26.71
C LYS A 807 53.13 -12.72 27.88
N SER A 808 52.23 -11.76 27.67
CA SER A 808 51.70 -10.92 28.76
C SER A 808 50.87 -11.73 29.76
N LEU A 809 50.07 -12.70 29.29
CA LEU A 809 49.30 -13.62 30.15
C LEU A 809 50.21 -14.54 30.97
N THR A 810 51.28 -15.09 30.38
CA THR A 810 52.26 -15.92 31.13
C THR A 810 53.14 -15.12 32.11
N SER A 811 53.34 -13.81 31.89
CA SER A 811 54.06 -12.94 32.83
C SER A 811 53.18 -12.42 33.97
N GLU A 812 51.88 -12.28 33.77
CA GLU A 812 50.93 -11.93 34.85
C GLU A 812 50.63 -13.14 35.75
N GLU A 813 50.55 -14.36 35.21
CA GLU A 813 50.36 -15.57 36.03
C GLU A 813 51.59 -15.95 36.88
N ASN A 814 52.81 -15.69 36.38
CA ASN A 814 54.04 -15.96 37.14
C ASN A 814 54.33 -14.91 38.23
N ASN A 815 53.79 -13.69 38.12
CA ASN A 815 53.95 -12.64 39.13
C ASN A 815 52.92 -12.71 40.26
N ILE A 816 51.85 -13.52 40.11
CA ILE A 816 50.84 -13.73 41.16
C ILE A 816 51.19 -14.91 42.08
N PHE A 817 52.11 -15.79 41.68
CA PHE A 817 52.50 -16.99 42.46
C PHE A 817 53.74 -16.85 43.36
N HIS A 818 54.42 -15.69 43.38
CA HIS A 818 55.65 -15.53 44.17
C HIS A 818 55.70 -14.40 45.20
N SER A 819 54.60 -13.69 45.50
CA SER A 819 54.59 -12.66 46.56
C SER A 819 53.55 -12.92 47.64
N ASN A 820 53.69 -14.04 48.35
CA ASN A 820 53.18 -14.20 49.72
C ASN A 820 54.27 -14.88 50.56
N ASN A 821 55.35 -14.15 50.83
CA ASN A 821 56.18 -14.34 52.02
C ASN A 821 57.13 -13.15 52.21
N SER A 822 57.20 -12.68 53.46
CA SER A 822 58.24 -11.86 54.10
C SER A 822 58.53 -10.43 53.60
N ALA A 823 58.05 -9.48 54.40
CA ALA A 823 58.82 -8.50 55.17
C ALA A 823 59.86 -7.56 54.48
N GLN A 824 59.61 -6.26 54.71
CA GLN A 824 60.55 -5.19 55.06
C GLN A 824 61.59 -4.65 54.05
N THR A 825 61.77 -3.33 54.20
CA THR A 825 62.91 -2.44 53.85
C THR A 825 63.03 -1.83 52.44
N LEU A 826 62.66 -0.54 52.39
CA LEU A 826 63.46 0.64 51.99
C LEU A 826 64.30 0.66 50.70
N ASN A 827 64.10 1.78 49.98
CA ASN A 827 65.11 2.68 49.40
C ASN A 827 65.40 2.70 47.88
N THR A 828 65.09 3.88 47.32
CA THR A 828 65.92 4.76 46.45
C THR A 828 66.08 4.54 44.94
N ALA A 829 65.77 5.63 44.23
CA ALA A 829 66.63 6.35 43.27
C ALA A 829 66.54 6.06 41.76
N THR A 830 65.83 6.98 41.07
CA THR A 830 66.32 7.89 40.01
C THR A 830 67.24 7.38 38.89
N LYS A 831 66.85 7.62 37.62
CA LYS A 831 67.40 8.70 36.76
C LYS A 831 66.92 8.64 35.28
N ASP A 832 66.25 9.72 34.87
CA ASP A 832 66.61 10.63 33.77
C ASP A 832 66.68 10.18 32.28
N LEU A 833 65.74 10.70 31.45
CA LEU A 833 65.94 11.77 30.41
C LEU A 833 65.04 11.67 29.14
N ILE A 834 63.91 12.41 29.16
CA ILE A 834 63.38 13.52 28.29
C ILE A 834 64.17 13.79 26.97
N PRO A 835 63.57 14.20 25.79
CA PRO A 835 62.46 15.16 25.71
C PRO A 835 61.32 15.03 24.69
N LEU A 836 60.26 15.77 25.08
CA LEU A 836 58.97 16.11 24.48
C LEU A 836 59.04 16.93 23.18
N ASN A 837 57.91 16.93 22.44
CA ASN A 837 57.20 18.19 22.11
C ASN A 837 55.73 17.95 21.70
N VAL A 838 54.79 18.28 22.59
CA VAL A 838 53.40 18.70 22.25
C VAL A 838 53.01 19.81 23.22
N VAL A 839 52.64 20.96 22.67
CA VAL A 839 52.17 22.16 23.36
C VAL A 839 50.66 22.06 23.60
N ILE A 840 50.23 22.29 24.83
CA ILE A 840 48.83 22.58 25.22
C ILE A 840 48.87 23.91 25.97
N GLU A 841 48.16 24.92 25.47
CA GLU A 841 47.82 26.14 26.23
C GLU A 841 46.47 25.95 26.91
N ASN A 842 46.48 26.04 28.25
CA ASN A 842 45.32 26.37 29.09
C ASN A 842 45.65 27.70 29.77
N LYS A 843 44.73 28.67 29.74
CA LYS A 843 44.73 29.81 30.65
C LYS A 843 43.69 29.55 31.75
N MET A 844 44.19 29.44 32.98
CA MET A 844 43.43 29.66 34.21
C MET A 844 43.36 31.16 34.50
N ASP A 845 42.31 31.59 35.20
CA ASP A 845 42.44 32.66 36.19
C ASP A 845 41.63 32.30 37.44
N ASN A 846 42.29 32.46 38.59
CA ASN A 846 41.78 32.27 39.94
C ASN A 846 41.31 33.61 40.50
N SER A 847 40.19 33.64 41.21
CA SER A 847 40.03 34.54 42.36
C SER A 847 39.03 33.99 43.37
N TYR A 848 39.49 33.96 44.62
CA TYR A 848 38.75 33.67 45.84
C TYR A 848 37.56 34.62 46.04
N ASP A 849 36.42 34.10 46.50
CA ASP A 849 35.68 34.60 47.68
C ASP A 849 34.43 33.73 47.94
N ASN A 850 34.29 33.24 49.18
CA ASN A 850 33.04 32.76 49.77
C ASN A 850 32.53 33.92 50.64
N PRO A 851 31.20 34.18 50.75
CA PRO A 851 30.37 33.32 51.62
C PRO A 851 28.86 33.23 51.30
N VAL A 852 28.26 32.13 51.81
CA VAL A 852 26.96 32.06 52.53
C VAL A 852 25.62 32.29 51.79
N ILE A 853 24.89 31.16 51.64
CA ILE A 853 23.47 30.88 52.00
C ILE A 853 22.39 31.93 51.65
N THR A 854 21.41 31.55 50.81
CA THR A 854 19.97 31.44 51.20
C THR A 854 19.08 30.85 50.08
N MET A 855 18.01 30.20 50.53
CA MET A 855 16.99 29.42 49.82
C MET A 855 15.98 30.23 48.96
N LYS A 856 15.19 29.46 48.18
CA LYS A 856 13.84 29.69 47.59
C LYS A 856 13.83 30.26 46.17
N ASP A 857 13.07 29.73 45.21
CA ASP A 857 12.02 28.70 45.13
C ASP A 857 12.19 27.86 43.86
#